data_AF-A4IDN1-F1
#
_entry.id   AF-A4IDN1-F1
#
_cell.length_a   1.000
_cell.length_b   1.000
_cell.length_c   1.000
_cell.angle_alpha   90.00
_cell.angle_beta   90.00
_cell.angle_gamma   90.00
#
_symmetry.space_group_name_H-M   'P 1'
#
loop_
_entity.id
_entity.type
_entity.pdbx_description
1 polymer ?
#
loop_
_entity_poly.entity_id
_entity_poly.type
_entity_poly.pdbx_seq_one_letter_code
_entity_poly.pdbx_strand_id
1 'polypeptide(L)'
;MSSAQSSVLQGGAATGPRRLSAIDLQRITAILEACGVSKVHGSTHIYAHPESIHLISPRDLSFLVLHADVLATHTDLLYDVRAFTGILWGMMQHADRGIERVLRAVEGNSAAAAESARGGSVGGTPSSSSPAPAPAHTFVYTNVSKVYSAMFPHLVQVFRVATLLRAYESTDARAEVRDTRRIAQVDIDVVARLAGRLNHLFLCEAGERSAGALGGAGALNVTATYTNVGHHLFRTTESALSSVLLLLSSLAARPGSDAGPILRYFHDVGAWKASALGILITESYSMSIQAVLFSLFRRSREFDNVEEVAAKLLLQRLASRPPYQWRTFRLLYFSVQDIGASDMQAAEDRHGSSAFGQLLVFCRIQHALQWCLTTDGRDSADEHATVKSLRKAVSAQVQRAWSEQSSADRAGSPSHKSRTDAPPRLLSYYELLVLAALQGMPEADLTKDAELLRRAEQTKLSAEPEVLTPTFLRMLIAFCYTVPAPTDPALSHAMLSTSSTLALYESLAKHIFQIPLCASAAVADEVNQLFATAALRTDTLVDLCVWSAIHNTREDELELAEGVAAKENSAAAAANPAVVSPAPHARARAGPAKTAGLPLPPIPSPRAAEVSTEAAMPSLPPPPTPATALFHLMRRDVSLLFAGNEDVLQYTPEAARARAKNFPYGFRTMTLTTVRLLFAALRTAELYHHIPPTDMLPVIAQLFALRAYYPLSPSETEAERKAARRMLALMQNTLALLPQEMKATTVNQLLCRTLVPMSTMTGQADQLQLALFEAYLRSMATASAANAVTDELMLQHWVDIAVPAITNRHSVTLSIAGHDFLIAAFRAEKYVSPLFVPTYIALYVPSVELFSTGGSVGQRSTYSPLPVSVIQHFARMVRAACHGIERCDSTALARLFEEAASREGEATMPGSVHAAAAYMASLSPAQRAALRKLTPTNAVLLVVSALFDCLCLLWNNTPGYVKVAQDLFVAYFSGLCNLLQCASTPVLQRVCASIEAIEVEHLRGSGNVQLQFLKYVSSVVDAVQGPSKVGIAEWFLKMNKRIQEQNYGKHSKL
;
A
#
# COMPACT_ATOMS: atom_id res chain seq x y z
N MET A 1 -6.47 -8.73 21.24
CA MET A 1 -5.33 -9.66 21.42
C MET A 1 -4.25 -9.48 20.36
N SER A 2 -4.56 -9.06 19.12
CA SER A 2 -3.53 -8.73 18.12
C SER A 2 -2.67 -7.50 18.49
N SER A 3 -3.16 -6.51 19.25
CA SER A 3 -2.40 -5.29 19.53
C SER A 3 -1.20 -5.46 20.49
N ALA A 4 -1.22 -6.44 21.40
CA ALA A 4 -0.13 -6.67 22.35
C ALA A 4 0.97 -7.60 21.80
N GLN A 5 0.65 -8.44 20.81
CA GLN A 5 1.64 -9.24 20.08
C GLN A 5 2.15 -8.50 18.82
N SER A 6 1.33 -7.64 18.21
CA SER A 6 1.73 -6.82 17.06
C SER A 6 2.72 -5.71 17.39
N SER A 7 2.78 -5.21 18.63
CA SER A 7 3.76 -4.17 19.01
C SER A 7 5.16 -4.70 19.24
N VAL A 8 5.31 -6.00 19.51
CA VAL A 8 6.62 -6.68 19.63
C VAL A 8 7.13 -7.17 18.27
N LEU A 9 6.23 -7.29 17.28
CA LEU A 9 6.51 -7.79 15.93
C LEU A 9 6.76 -6.67 14.89
N GLN A 10 6.56 -5.40 15.25
CA GLN A 10 7.09 -4.29 14.45
C GLN A 10 8.54 -4.07 14.83
N GLY A 11 9.45 -4.65 14.04
CA GLY A 11 10.86 -4.24 14.01
C GLY A 11 10.94 -2.74 13.74
N GLY A 12 11.12 -1.95 14.79
CA GLY A 12 10.93 -0.51 14.73
C GLY A 12 11.33 0.17 16.03
N ALA A 13 12.61 0.55 16.09
CA ALA A 13 13.25 1.40 17.10
C ALA A 13 13.30 0.82 18.52
N ALA A 14 14.49 0.92 19.14
CA ALA A 14 14.68 0.71 20.57
C ALA A 14 13.76 1.67 21.35
N THR A 15 12.53 1.24 21.63
CA THR A 15 11.65 1.95 22.54
C THR A 15 12.28 1.78 23.91
N GLY A 16 12.89 2.85 24.42
CA GLY A 16 13.48 2.87 25.76
C GLY A 16 12.52 2.31 26.81
N PRO A 17 13.04 1.82 27.96
CA PRO A 17 12.27 1.11 28.96
C PRO A 17 10.99 1.90 29.28
N ARG A 18 9.85 1.29 28.98
CA ARG A 18 8.52 1.88 29.16
C ARG A 18 8.42 2.33 30.62
N ARG A 19 8.36 3.66 30.85
CA ARG A 19 8.24 4.20 32.21
C ARG A 19 6.99 3.61 32.87
N LEU A 20 7.18 2.84 33.93
CA LEU A 20 6.08 2.30 34.72
C LEU A 20 5.37 3.44 35.44
N SER A 21 4.03 3.42 35.48
CA SER A 21 3.31 4.33 36.37
C SER A 21 3.58 3.92 37.82
N ALA A 22 3.58 4.88 38.75
CA ALA A 22 3.73 4.59 40.18
C ALA A 22 2.65 3.60 40.68
N ILE A 23 1.45 3.66 40.10
CA ILE A 23 0.33 2.77 40.39
C ILE A 23 0.63 1.34 39.93
N ASP A 24 1.17 1.18 38.72
CA ASP A 24 1.53 -0.15 38.20
C ASP A 24 2.66 -0.77 39.04
N LEU A 25 3.66 0.02 39.42
CA LEU A 25 4.76 -0.45 40.26
C LEU A 25 4.25 -0.89 41.63
N GLN A 26 3.41 -0.08 42.27
CA GLN A 26 2.78 -0.41 43.55
C GLN A 26 1.96 -1.70 43.44
N ARG A 27 1.24 -1.89 42.33
CA ARG A 27 0.45 -3.11 42.10
C ARG A 27 1.33 -4.33 41.88
N ILE A 28 2.42 -4.22 41.12
CA ILE A 28 3.39 -5.31 40.95
C ILE A 28 3.98 -5.68 42.32
N THR A 29 4.42 -4.70 43.11
CA THR A 29 4.97 -4.93 44.45
C THR A 29 3.96 -5.60 45.36
N ALA A 30 2.71 -5.14 45.38
CA ALA A 30 1.64 -5.76 46.18
C ALA A 30 1.37 -7.23 45.77
N ILE A 31 1.44 -7.54 44.47
CA ILE A 31 1.31 -8.93 43.99
C ILE A 31 2.50 -9.77 44.46
N LEU A 32 3.73 -9.25 44.37
CA LEU A 32 4.95 -9.94 44.81
C LEU A 32 5.00 -10.14 46.33
N GLU A 33 4.54 -9.16 47.10
CA GLU A 33 4.35 -9.26 48.56
C GLU A 33 3.31 -10.32 48.91
N ALA A 34 2.16 -10.31 48.23
CA ALA A 34 1.12 -11.33 48.42
C ALA A 34 1.64 -12.74 48.12
N CYS A 35 2.51 -12.89 47.12
CA CYS A 35 3.17 -14.16 46.79
C CYS A 35 4.24 -14.60 47.81
N GLY A 36 4.60 -13.76 48.78
CA GLY A 36 5.66 -14.03 49.74
C GLY A 36 7.07 -13.95 49.17
N VAL A 37 7.27 -13.28 48.02
CA VAL A 37 8.58 -13.17 47.34
C VAL A 37 9.24 -11.80 47.53
N SER A 38 8.68 -10.90 48.33
CA SER A 38 9.30 -9.60 48.66
C SER A 38 10.49 -9.77 49.63
N LYS A 39 11.63 -9.12 49.37
CA LYS A 39 12.90 -9.24 50.17
C LYS A 39 12.84 -8.77 51.64
N VAL A 40 11.69 -8.34 52.15
CA VAL A 40 11.54 -7.66 53.46
C VAL A 40 11.69 -8.60 54.67
N HIS A 41 11.81 -9.92 54.48
CA HIS A 41 11.99 -10.86 55.60
C HIS A 41 13.44 -11.33 55.68
N GLY A 42 14.19 -10.73 56.60
CA GLY A 42 15.63 -10.96 56.85
C GLY A 42 15.99 -12.34 57.41
N SER A 43 15.42 -13.41 56.87
CA SER A 43 15.88 -14.78 57.15
C SER A 43 16.43 -15.39 55.86
N THR A 44 17.68 -15.84 55.93
CA THR A 44 18.37 -16.65 54.90
C THR A 44 17.79 -18.06 54.75
N HIS A 45 16.68 -18.36 55.43
CA HIS A 45 15.93 -19.60 55.36
C HIS A 45 14.43 -19.30 55.28
N ILE A 46 13.95 -18.87 54.11
CA ILE A 46 12.51 -18.94 53.82
C ILE A 46 12.19 -20.41 53.55
N TYR A 47 11.89 -21.14 54.62
CA TYR A 47 10.90 -22.21 54.51
C TYR A 47 9.61 -21.50 54.14
N ALA A 48 9.29 -21.43 52.84
CA ALA A 48 7.92 -21.20 52.44
C ALA A 48 7.15 -22.39 53.01
N HIS A 49 6.46 -22.18 54.13
CA HIS A 49 5.50 -23.16 54.59
C HIS A 49 4.57 -23.38 53.39
N PRO A 50 4.30 -24.64 52.97
CA PRO A 50 3.39 -24.92 51.86
C PRO A 50 2.04 -24.23 52.01
N GLU A 51 1.68 -23.91 53.25
CA GLU A 51 0.45 -23.26 53.69
C GLU A 51 0.44 -21.73 53.50
N SER A 52 1.57 -21.08 53.22
CA SER A 52 1.69 -19.63 53.04
C SER A 52 1.95 -19.17 51.59
N ILE A 53 1.90 -20.09 50.61
CA ILE A 53 2.07 -19.74 49.19
C ILE A 53 0.74 -19.24 48.63
N HIS A 54 0.60 -17.92 48.50
CA HIS A 54 -0.56 -17.33 47.83
C HIS A 54 -0.54 -17.69 46.34
N LEU A 55 -1.58 -18.38 45.86
CA LEU A 55 -1.78 -18.63 44.43
C LEU A 55 -2.05 -17.30 43.72
N ILE A 56 -1.28 -16.99 42.67
CA ILE A 56 -1.46 -15.79 41.85
C ILE A 56 -2.83 -15.87 41.17
N SER A 57 -3.70 -14.88 41.40
CA SER A 57 -5.03 -14.85 40.78
C SER A 57 -4.91 -14.76 39.25
N PRO A 58 -5.87 -15.28 38.46
CA PRO A 58 -5.82 -15.14 37.00
C PRO A 58 -5.75 -13.68 36.52
N ARG A 59 -6.35 -12.75 37.29
CA ARG A 59 -6.32 -11.31 37.01
C ARG A 59 -4.92 -10.73 37.24
N ASP A 60 -4.27 -11.12 38.31
CA ASP A 60 -2.91 -10.65 38.63
C ASP A 60 -1.88 -11.28 37.70
N LEU A 61 -2.04 -12.56 37.34
CA LEU A 61 -1.21 -13.20 36.32
C LEU A 61 -1.34 -12.48 34.96
N SER A 62 -2.56 -12.08 34.58
CA SER A 62 -2.78 -11.29 33.35
C SER A 62 -2.07 -9.94 33.41
N PHE A 63 -2.13 -9.29 34.57
CA PHE A 63 -1.47 -8.02 34.79
C PHE A 63 0.05 -8.16 34.72
N LEU A 64 0.61 -9.19 35.35
CA LEU A 64 2.04 -9.50 35.27
C LEU A 64 2.48 -9.78 33.83
N VAL A 65 1.69 -10.51 33.02
CA VAL A 65 2.00 -10.76 31.59
C VAL A 65 2.07 -9.46 30.78
N LEU A 66 1.18 -8.49 31.05
CA LEU A 66 1.22 -7.17 30.39
C LEU A 66 2.50 -6.38 30.75
N HIS A 67 3.16 -6.73 31.86
CA HIS A 67 4.38 -6.12 32.36
C HIS A 67 5.55 -7.13 32.43
N ALA A 68 5.52 -8.19 31.62
CA ALA A 68 6.52 -9.26 31.66
C ALA A 68 7.94 -8.76 31.43
N ASP A 69 8.14 -7.88 30.44
CA ASP A 69 9.44 -7.28 30.15
C ASP A 69 9.94 -6.43 31.32
N VAL A 70 9.04 -5.71 32.00
CA VAL A 70 9.38 -4.88 33.16
C VAL A 70 9.84 -5.75 34.33
N LEU A 71 9.13 -6.85 34.60
CA LEU A 71 9.51 -7.80 35.66
C LEU A 71 10.92 -8.37 35.45
N ALA A 72 11.31 -8.55 34.19
CA ALA A 72 12.62 -9.07 33.80
C ALA A 72 13.73 -8.00 33.77
N THR A 73 13.41 -6.74 33.41
CA THR A 73 14.41 -5.70 33.09
C THR A 73 14.52 -4.58 34.13
N HIS A 74 13.47 -4.26 34.89
CA HIS A 74 13.45 -3.09 35.78
C HIS A 74 14.33 -3.29 37.01
N THR A 75 15.32 -2.43 37.23
CA THR A 75 16.33 -2.57 38.31
C THR A 75 15.75 -2.39 39.71
N ASP A 76 14.79 -1.49 39.88
CA ASP A 76 14.31 -1.08 41.20
C ASP A 76 13.32 -2.07 41.84
N LEU A 77 12.90 -3.11 41.10
CA LEU A 77 11.93 -4.09 41.58
C LEU A 77 12.64 -5.18 42.41
N LEU A 78 12.61 -5.09 43.74
CA LEU A 78 13.29 -6.03 44.63
C LEU A 78 12.39 -7.19 45.04
N TYR A 79 12.64 -8.39 44.48
CA TYR A 79 11.94 -9.62 44.84
C TYR A 79 12.86 -10.84 44.71
N ASP A 80 12.53 -11.93 45.37
CA ASP A 80 13.19 -13.22 45.22
C ASP A 80 12.79 -13.85 43.88
N VAL A 81 13.63 -13.64 42.87
CA VAL A 81 13.43 -14.16 41.52
C VAL A 81 13.37 -15.68 41.50
N ARG A 82 14.14 -16.35 42.37
CA ARG A 82 14.19 -17.81 42.43
C ARG A 82 12.88 -18.37 42.99
N ALA A 83 12.36 -17.78 44.05
CA ALA A 83 11.06 -18.16 44.59
C ALA A 83 9.95 -17.90 43.57
N PHE A 84 9.96 -16.74 42.90
CA PHE A 84 8.95 -16.39 41.91
C PHE A 84 8.96 -17.30 40.68
N THR A 85 10.14 -17.59 40.13
CA THR A 85 10.26 -18.56 39.02
C THR A 85 9.84 -19.97 39.45
N GLY A 86 10.10 -20.37 40.69
CA GLY A 86 9.56 -21.61 41.28
C GLY A 86 8.03 -21.66 41.28
N ILE A 87 7.37 -20.55 41.63
CA ILE A 87 5.90 -20.42 41.54
C ILE A 87 5.43 -20.57 40.10
N LEU A 88 6.06 -19.87 39.15
CA LEU A 88 5.70 -19.94 37.73
C LEU A 88 5.85 -21.36 37.16
N TRP A 89 6.96 -22.06 37.45
CA TRP A 89 7.15 -23.45 37.04
C TRP A 89 6.12 -24.38 37.70
N GLY A 90 5.80 -24.18 38.98
CA GLY A 90 4.72 -24.89 39.67
C GLY A 90 3.36 -24.70 38.99
N MET A 91 3.05 -23.47 38.59
CA MET A 91 1.84 -23.16 37.81
C MET A 91 1.86 -23.83 36.43
N MET A 92 2.99 -23.84 35.72
CA MET A 92 3.11 -24.53 34.43
C MET A 92 2.87 -26.04 34.57
N GLN A 93 3.51 -26.68 35.55
CA GLN A 93 3.34 -28.10 35.84
C GLN A 93 1.91 -28.44 36.29
N HIS A 94 1.28 -27.57 37.07
CA HIS A 94 -0.13 -27.73 37.46
C HIS A 94 -1.05 -27.70 36.24
N ALA A 95 -0.84 -26.76 35.32
CA ALA A 95 -1.61 -26.65 34.10
C ALA A 95 -1.37 -27.85 33.16
N ASP A 96 -0.12 -28.31 33.02
CA ASP A 96 0.23 -29.51 32.27
C ASP A 96 -0.52 -30.76 32.79
N ARG A 97 -0.48 -31.00 34.11
CA ARG A 97 -1.26 -32.08 34.76
C ARG A 97 -2.76 -31.88 34.63
N GLY A 98 -3.24 -30.63 34.60
CA GLY A 98 -4.63 -30.28 34.35
C GLY A 98 -5.08 -30.71 32.95
N ILE A 99 -4.35 -30.28 31.93
CA ILE A 99 -4.57 -30.63 30.52
C ILE A 99 -4.52 -32.15 30.34
N GLU A 100 -3.50 -32.80 30.89
CA GLU A 100 -3.35 -34.26 30.84
C GLU A 100 -4.54 -35.00 31.47
N ARG A 101 -5.01 -34.56 32.65
CA ARG A 101 -6.20 -35.16 33.29
C ARG A 101 -7.45 -35.01 32.43
N VAL A 102 -7.66 -33.84 31.81
CA VAL A 102 -8.82 -33.61 30.95
C VAL A 102 -8.72 -34.48 29.68
N LEU A 103 -7.55 -34.52 29.02
CA LEU A 103 -7.33 -35.35 27.83
C LEU A 103 -7.54 -36.84 28.12
N ARG A 104 -6.95 -37.36 29.22
CA ARG A 104 -7.15 -38.76 29.64
C ARG A 104 -8.61 -39.07 29.98
N ALA A 105 -9.35 -38.13 30.56
CA ALA A 105 -10.76 -38.33 30.85
C ALA A 105 -11.61 -38.38 29.58
N VAL A 106 -11.25 -37.63 28.53
CA VAL A 106 -11.89 -37.71 27.21
C VAL A 106 -11.61 -39.07 26.56
N GLU A 107 -10.37 -39.55 26.62
CA GLU A 107 -9.97 -40.86 26.09
C GLU A 107 -10.64 -42.01 26.87
N GLY A 108 -10.65 -41.93 28.22
CA GLY A 108 -11.25 -42.93 29.10
C GLY A 108 -12.78 -43.02 28.98
N ASN A 109 -13.47 -41.88 28.83
CA ASN A 109 -14.92 -41.87 28.59
C ASN A 109 -15.26 -42.44 27.21
N SER A 110 -14.39 -42.26 26.22
CA SER A 110 -14.54 -42.87 24.91
C SER A 110 -14.42 -44.39 24.98
N ALA A 111 -13.54 -44.92 25.84
CA ALA A 111 -13.43 -46.35 26.11
C ALA A 111 -14.64 -46.91 26.90
N ALA A 112 -15.08 -46.23 27.96
CA ALA A 112 -16.21 -46.68 28.79
C ALA A 112 -17.57 -46.61 28.06
N ALA A 113 -17.75 -45.63 27.17
CA ALA A 113 -18.92 -45.55 26.30
C ALA A 113 -18.92 -46.68 25.26
N ALA A 114 -17.74 -47.09 24.77
CA ALA A 114 -17.61 -48.24 23.86
C ALA A 114 -18.00 -49.56 24.55
N GLU A 115 -17.68 -49.72 25.84
CA GLU A 115 -18.09 -50.88 26.64
C GLU A 115 -19.58 -50.86 26.99
N SER A 116 -20.13 -49.70 27.34
CA SER A 116 -21.56 -49.55 27.68
C SER A 116 -22.49 -49.71 26.47
N ALA A 117 -22.07 -49.29 25.27
CA ALA A 117 -22.81 -49.50 24.03
C ALA A 117 -22.88 -50.99 23.63
N ARG A 118 -22.03 -51.86 24.21
CA ARG A 118 -22.08 -53.32 24.02
C ARG A 118 -23.00 -54.04 25.03
N GLY A 119 -23.51 -53.38 26.06
CA GLY A 119 -24.14 -54.04 27.23
C GLY A 119 -25.68 -54.06 27.33
N GLY A 120 -26.42 -53.58 26.32
CA GLY A 120 -27.89 -53.50 26.39
C GLY A 120 -28.61 -54.80 25.99
N SER A 121 -28.76 -55.76 26.92
CA SER A 121 -29.92 -56.67 27.00
C SER A 121 -29.82 -57.66 28.18
N VAL A 122 -30.63 -57.38 29.21
CA VAL A 122 -31.44 -58.34 29.99
C VAL A 122 -30.75 -59.48 30.75
N GLY A 123 -30.77 -59.37 32.09
CA GLY A 123 -31.25 -60.43 32.99
C GLY A 123 -30.20 -61.27 33.71
N GLY A 124 -30.06 -61.10 35.02
CA GLY A 124 -29.41 -62.08 35.89
C GLY A 124 -28.73 -61.51 37.14
N THR A 125 -29.49 -61.46 38.22
CA THR A 125 -29.20 -61.00 39.60
C THR A 125 -28.04 -61.71 40.34
N PRO A 126 -27.56 -61.14 41.48
CA PRO A 126 -26.17 -61.20 41.95
C PRO A 126 -25.95 -61.94 43.30
N SER A 127 -24.69 -62.19 43.66
CA SER A 127 -24.24 -62.44 45.05
C SER A 127 -22.70 -62.25 45.15
N SER A 128 -22.23 -61.22 45.87
CA SER A 128 -21.73 -61.27 47.28
C SER A 128 -20.31 -61.89 47.36
N SER A 129 -19.24 -61.29 47.88
CA SER A 129 -19.05 -60.25 48.92
C SER A 129 -17.54 -59.96 49.11
N SER A 130 -17.21 -58.83 49.78
CA SER A 130 -15.96 -58.46 50.52
C SER A 130 -15.03 -57.39 49.89
N PRO A 131 -14.33 -56.53 50.67
CA PRO A 131 -14.70 -55.11 50.86
C PRO A 131 -13.60 -54.06 50.58
N ALA A 132 -14.02 -52.89 50.03
CA ALA A 132 -13.60 -51.46 50.20
C ALA A 132 -12.10 -51.05 50.46
N PRO A 133 -11.58 -49.90 49.93
CA PRO A 133 -12.13 -48.55 50.19
C PRO A 133 -12.27 -47.60 48.97
N ALA A 134 -13.34 -46.79 49.06
CA ALA A 134 -13.76 -45.57 48.34
C ALA A 134 -13.10 -45.19 46.97
N PRO A 135 -13.87 -45.08 45.87
CA PRO A 135 -13.37 -44.54 44.61
C PRO A 135 -13.20 -43.01 44.69
N ALA A 136 -12.02 -42.52 44.28
CA ALA A 136 -11.77 -41.11 44.05
C ALA A 136 -12.80 -40.54 43.06
N HIS A 137 -13.44 -39.41 43.40
CA HIS A 137 -14.42 -38.72 42.57
C HIS A 137 -13.97 -38.64 41.10
N THR A 138 -14.51 -39.54 40.27
CA THR A 138 -14.18 -39.60 38.84
C THR A 138 -15.08 -38.59 38.14
N PHE A 139 -14.53 -37.44 37.75
CA PHE A 139 -15.28 -36.42 37.02
C PHE A 139 -15.59 -36.90 35.60
N VAL A 140 -16.85 -37.20 35.32
CA VAL A 140 -17.32 -37.66 34.00
C VAL A 140 -17.63 -36.45 33.10
N TYR A 141 -16.78 -36.20 32.10
CA TYR A 141 -17.03 -35.24 31.02
C TYR A 141 -17.91 -35.87 29.92
N THR A 142 -19.24 -35.73 30.04
CA THR A 142 -20.21 -36.24 29.05
C THR A 142 -20.56 -35.26 27.92
N ASN A 143 -20.07 -34.02 27.96
CA ASN A 143 -20.40 -32.97 27.00
C ASN A 143 -19.12 -32.24 26.59
N VAL A 144 -18.92 -32.02 25.29
CA VAL A 144 -17.83 -31.23 24.69
C VAL A 144 -17.64 -29.89 25.41
N SER A 145 -18.75 -29.22 25.75
CA SER A 145 -18.72 -27.98 26.52
C SER A 145 -18.05 -28.15 27.88
N LYS A 146 -18.25 -29.27 28.58
CA LYS A 146 -17.60 -29.53 29.89
C LYS A 146 -16.09 -29.77 29.72
N VAL A 147 -15.70 -30.48 28.66
CA VAL A 147 -14.28 -30.69 28.31
C VAL A 147 -13.61 -29.34 28.05
N TYR A 148 -14.23 -28.51 27.21
CA TYR A 148 -13.71 -27.19 26.87
C TYR A 148 -13.66 -26.25 28.08
N SER A 149 -14.71 -26.23 28.92
CA SER A 149 -14.72 -25.46 30.18
C SER A 149 -13.64 -25.91 31.17
N ALA A 150 -13.30 -27.19 31.21
CA ALA A 150 -12.23 -27.70 32.06
C ALA A 150 -10.82 -27.43 31.49
N MET A 151 -10.67 -27.43 30.16
CA MET A 151 -9.39 -27.21 29.50
C MET A 151 -8.99 -25.72 29.47
N PHE A 152 -9.96 -24.84 29.23
CA PHE A 152 -9.73 -23.41 28.99
C PHE A 152 -8.89 -22.70 30.08
N PRO A 153 -9.16 -22.87 31.40
CA PRO A 153 -8.35 -22.23 32.44
C PRO A 153 -6.87 -22.64 32.39
N HIS A 154 -6.61 -23.91 32.07
CA HIS A 154 -5.25 -24.43 31.97
C HIS A 154 -4.53 -23.91 30.73
N LEU A 155 -5.18 -23.84 29.56
CA LEU A 155 -4.57 -23.25 28.35
C LEU A 155 -4.23 -21.77 28.54
N VAL A 156 -5.14 -21.00 29.16
CA VAL A 156 -4.91 -19.59 29.47
C VAL A 156 -3.74 -19.44 30.46
N GLN A 157 -3.65 -20.31 31.47
CA GLN A 157 -2.52 -20.32 32.40
C GLN A 157 -1.21 -20.65 31.69
N VAL A 158 -1.17 -21.67 30.83
CA VAL A 158 0.01 -22.02 30.04
C VAL A 158 0.45 -20.85 29.16
N PHE A 159 -0.47 -20.25 28.40
CA PHE A 159 -0.19 -19.09 27.57
C PHE A 159 0.47 -17.96 28.38
N ARG A 160 -0.11 -17.61 29.53
CA ARG A 160 0.36 -16.52 30.40
C ARG A 160 1.71 -16.82 31.04
N VAL A 161 1.85 -17.99 31.65
CA VAL A 161 3.10 -18.40 32.32
C VAL A 161 4.23 -18.55 31.30
N ALA A 162 3.96 -19.13 30.12
CA ALA A 162 4.97 -19.27 29.07
C ALA A 162 5.46 -17.91 28.57
N THR A 163 4.56 -16.93 28.45
CA THR A 163 4.91 -15.56 28.06
C THR A 163 5.80 -14.89 29.10
N LEU A 164 5.49 -15.03 30.39
CA LEU A 164 6.31 -14.52 31.49
C LEU A 164 7.69 -15.17 31.52
N LEU A 165 7.75 -16.50 31.51
CA LEU A 165 9.01 -17.24 31.51
C LEU A 165 9.87 -16.88 30.30
N ARG A 166 9.27 -16.66 29.13
CA ARG A 166 9.99 -16.21 27.94
C ARG A 166 10.62 -14.83 28.12
N ALA A 167 9.92 -13.86 28.72
CA ALA A 167 10.49 -12.55 29.03
C ALA A 167 11.68 -12.69 30.01
N TYR A 168 11.56 -13.62 30.95
CA TYR A 168 12.64 -13.95 31.87
C TYR A 168 13.81 -14.62 31.15
N GLU A 169 13.63 -15.25 29.99
CA GLU A 169 14.72 -15.79 29.15
C GLU A 169 15.36 -14.75 28.21
N SER A 170 14.79 -13.54 28.10
CA SER A 170 15.32 -12.48 27.24
C SER A 170 16.79 -12.15 27.57
N THR A 171 17.54 -11.77 26.54
CA THR A 171 18.91 -11.22 26.67
C THR A 171 18.95 -9.91 27.46
N ASP A 172 17.83 -9.17 27.45
CA ASP A 172 17.69 -7.87 28.09
C ASP A 172 17.39 -7.99 29.59
N ALA A 173 17.04 -9.18 30.08
CA ALA A 173 16.73 -9.40 31.49
C ALA A 173 17.95 -9.03 32.38
N ARG A 174 17.70 -8.48 33.56
CA ARG A 174 18.75 -8.08 34.52
C ARG A 174 19.56 -9.30 34.99
N ALA A 175 20.81 -9.07 35.41
CA ALA A 175 21.74 -10.14 35.81
C ALA A 175 21.16 -11.07 36.90
N GLU A 176 20.50 -10.52 37.93
CA GLU A 176 19.83 -11.34 38.97
C GLU A 176 18.81 -12.32 38.37
N VAL A 177 18.04 -11.88 37.37
CA VAL A 177 17.05 -12.72 36.65
C VAL A 177 17.71 -13.69 35.69
N ARG A 178 18.92 -13.40 35.21
CA ARG A 178 19.78 -14.30 34.43
C ARG A 178 20.46 -15.36 35.28
N ASP A 179 20.92 -15.01 36.48
CA ASP A 179 21.83 -15.83 37.28
C ASP A 179 21.09 -16.76 38.26
N THR A 180 19.90 -16.36 38.74
CA THR A 180 19.07 -17.23 39.61
C THR A 180 18.45 -18.43 38.88
N ARG A 181 18.66 -18.52 37.57
CA ARG A 181 18.07 -19.46 36.62
C ARG A 181 18.59 -20.91 36.72
N ARG A 182 18.41 -21.60 37.85
CA ARG A 182 18.50 -23.08 37.85
C ARG A 182 17.25 -23.69 37.20
N ILE A 183 17.10 -23.55 35.89
CA ILE A 183 16.18 -24.42 35.12
C ILE A 183 16.82 -25.79 35.10
N ALA A 184 16.14 -26.76 35.70
CA ALA A 184 16.56 -28.15 35.65
C ALA A 184 16.24 -28.72 34.26
N GLN A 185 16.94 -29.78 33.85
CA GLN A 185 16.57 -30.54 32.64
C GLN A 185 15.09 -30.97 32.68
N VAL A 186 14.58 -31.26 33.88
CA VAL A 186 13.17 -31.60 34.14
C VAL A 186 12.22 -30.52 33.64
N ASP A 187 12.57 -29.24 33.75
CA ASP A 187 11.72 -28.14 33.30
C ASP A 187 11.68 -28.08 31.77
N ILE A 188 12.81 -28.29 31.09
CA ILE A 188 12.87 -28.40 29.63
C ILE A 188 12.03 -29.60 29.15
N ASP A 189 12.14 -30.74 29.84
CA ASP A 189 11.33 -31.92 29.53
C ASP A 189 9.84 -31.65 29.73
N VAL A 190 9.45 -30.90 30.77
CA VAL A 190 8.05 -30.48 31.00
C VAL A 190 7.56 -29.61 29.85
N VAL A 191 8.31 -28.59 29.43
CA VAL A 191 7.91 -27.70 28.32
C VAL A 191 7.81 -28.47 27.01
N ALA A 192 8.77 -29.35 26.70
CA ALA A 192 8.75 -30.17 25.50
C ALA A 192 7.55 -31.15 25.49
N ARG A 193 7.24 -31.79 26.63
CA ARG A 193 6.05 -32.65 26.76
C ARG A 193 4.75 -31.85 26.61
N LEU A 194 4.66 -30.68 27.25
CA LEU A 194 3.49 -29.81 27.16
C LEU A 194 3.28 -29.33 25.72
N ALA A 195 4.35 -28.95 25.01
CA ALA A 195 4.29 -28.61 23.59
C ALA A 195 3.73 -29.79 22.77
N GLY A 196 4.19 -31.01 23.04
CA GLY A 196 3.68 -32.23 22.41
C GLY A 196 2.19 -32.47 22.67
N ARG A 197 1.72 -32.27 23.90
CA ARG A 197 0.30 -32.41 24.27
C ARG A 197 -0.59 -31.35 23.62
N LEU A 198 -0.17 -30.08 23.67
CA LEU A 198 -0.90 -28.99 23.03
C LEU A 198 -0.96 -29.17 21.52
N ASN A 199 0.13 -29.64 20.92
CA ASN A 199 0.19 -29.98 19.51
C ASN A 199 -0.79 -31.11 19.15
N HIS A 200 -0.86 -32.16 19.98
CA HIS A 200 -1.84 -33.22 19.82
C HIS A 200 -3.27 -32.71 19.90
N LEU A 201 -3.59 -31.89 20.92
CA LEU A 201 -4.91 -31.26 21.07
C LEU A 201 -5.26 -30.42 19.85
N PHE A 202 -4.35 -29.57 19.38
CA PHE A 202 -4.55 -28.69 18.22
C PHE A 202 -4.84 -29.49 16.94
N LEU A 203 -4.11 -30.58 16.70
CA LEU A 203 -4.38 -31.49 15.57
C LEU A 203 -5.74 -32.21 15.70
N CYS A 204 -6.16 -32.58 16.90
CA CYS A 204 -7.48 -33.16 17.14
C CYS A 204 -8.60 -32.13 16.92
N GLU A 205 -8.41 -30.88 17.35
CA GLU A 205 -9.33 -29.77 17.11
C GLU A 205 -9.49 -29.44 15.63
N ALA A 206 -8.40 -29.55 14.86
CA ALA A 206 -8.37 -29.37 13.42
C ALA A 206 -8.91 -30.58 12.62
N GLY A 207 -9.20 -31.72 13.26
CA GLY A 207 -9.64 -32.94 12.58
C GLY A 207 -8.54 -33.74 11.88
N GLU A 208 -7.27 -33.32 11.99
CA GLU A 208 -6.10 -34.01 11.43
C GLU A 208 -5.71 -35.28 12.21
N ARG A 209 -6.24 -35.42 13.43
CA ARG A 209 -6.00 -36.59 14.28
C ARG A 209 -7.29 -36.98 15.01
N SER A 210 -7.60 -38.27 15.04
CA SER A 210 -8.76 -38.77 15.79
C SER A 210 -8.40 -38.94 17.27
N ALA A 211 -9.22 -38.35 18.16
CA ALA A 211 -9.21 -38.65 19.59
C ALA A 211 -9.97 -39.96 19.83
N GLY A 212 -9.30 -41.11 19.65
CA GLY A 212 -9.90 -42.43 19.93
C GLY A 212 -10.67 -43.09 18.76
N ALA A 213 -10.92 -44.40 18.92
CA ALA A 213 -11.26 -45.35 17.85
C ALA A 213 -12.75 -45.43 17.46
N LEU A 214 -13.59 -44.45 17.81
CA LEU A 214 -14.99 -44.42 17.38
C LEU A 214 -15.18 -43.41 16.25
N GLY A 215 -15.46 -43.94 15.06
CA GLY A 215 -15.69 -43.23 13.80
C GLY A 215 -16.95 -42.37 13.74
N GLY A 216 -17.08 -41.40 14.64
CA GLY A 216 -18.06 -40.33 14.55
C GLY A 216 -17.44 -39.08 15.18
N ALA A 217 -17.27 -38.02 14.38
CA ALA A 217 -16.74 -36.69 14.72
C ALA A 217 -16.24 -36.58 16.17
N GLY A 218 -14.94 -36.90 16.38
CA GLY A 218 -14.35 -36.90 17.70
C GLY A 218 -14.71 -35.61 18.43
N ALA A 219 -15.13 -35.72 19.69
CA ALA A 219 -15.69 -34.63 20.51
C ALA A 219 -14.90 -33.30 20.50
N LEU A 220 -13.62 -33.35 20.12
CA LEU A 220 -12.74 -32.20 20.04
C LEU A 220 -12.67 -31.56 18.64
N ASN A 221 -13.08 -32.23 17.57
CA ASN A 221 -12.97 -31.78 16.19
C ASN A 221 -13.91 -30.62 15.88
N VAL A 222 -13.40 -29.40 16.03
CA VAL A 222 -14.11 -28.14 15.80
C VAL A 222 -14.48 -27.98 14.32
N THR A 223 -13.70 -28.57 13.41
CA THR A 223 -13.97 -28.50 11.96
C THR A 223 -15.18 -29.33 11.54
N ALA A 224 -15.47 -30.42 12.25
CA ALA A 224 -16.64 -31.27 12.00
C ALA A 224 -17.89 -30.79 12.75
N THR A 225 -17.73 -30.30 13.98
CA THR A 225 -18.82 -29.82 14.84
C THR A 225 -18.51 -28.43 15.39
N TYR A 226 -18.81 -27.40 14.61
CA TYR A 226 -18.59 -26.02 15.03
C TYR A 226 -19.42 -25.69 16.28
N THR A 227 -18.76 -25.13 17.29
CA THR A 227 -19.41 -24.48 18.44
C THR A 227 -18.64 -23.21 18.75
N ASN A 228 -19.32 -22.15 19.22
CA ASN A 228 -18.63 -20.91 19.62
C ASN A 228 -17.56 -21.20 20.68
N VAL A 229 -17.85 -22.09 21.63
CA VAL A 229 -16.91 -22.51 22.68
C VAL A 229 -15.71 -23.25 22.07
N GLY A 230 -15.93 -24.19 21.16
CA GLY A 230 -14.85 -24.92 20.48
C GLY A 230 -13.97 -24.02 19.61
N HIS A 231 -14.57 -23.06 18.90
CA HIS A 231 -13.85 -22.03 18.15
C HIS A 231 -12.92 -21.19 19.05
N HIS A 232 -13.44 -20.72 20.19
CA HIS A 232 -12.63 -19.98 21.16
C HIS A 232 -11.54 -20.85 21.78
N LEU A 233 -11.82 -22.12 22.06
CA LEU A 233 -10.81 -23.03 22.58
C LEU A 233 -9.72 -23.26 21.53
N PHE A 234 -10.08 -23.52 20.27
CA PHE A 234 -9.13 -23.76 19.18
C PHE A 234 -8.16 -22.59 19.00
N ARG A 235 -8.66 -21.34 19.05
CA ARG A 235 -7.82 -20.12 19.07
C ARG A 235 -6.94 -20.02 20.31
N THR A 236 -7.45 -20.45 21.46
CA THR A 236 -6.71 -20.43 22.73
C THR A 236 -5.62 -21.51 22.74
N THR A 237 -5.88 -22.68 22.18
CA THR A 237 -4.90 -23.75 21.97
C THR A 237 -3.80 -23.28 21.03
N GLU A 238 -4.14 -22.61 19.91
CA GLU A 238 -3.14 -22.01 19.01
C GLU A 238 -2.24 -21.01 19.76
N SER A 239 -2.86 -20.13 20.55
CA SER A 239 -2.13 -19.10 21.32
C SER A 239 -1.22 -19.73 22.39
N ALA A 240 -1.71 -20.72 23.14
CA ALA A 240 -0.95 -21.43 24.15
C ALA A 240 0.21 -22.22 23.54
N LEU A 241 -0.04 -22.94 22.45
CA LEU A 241 0.98 -23.69 21.71
C LEU A 241 2.05 -22.73 21.18
N SER A 242 1.65 -21.63 20.52
CA SER A 242 2.55 -20.59 20.03
C SER A 242 3.46 -20.04 21.14
N SER A 243 2.91 -19.69 22.30
CA SER A 243 3.73 -19.19 23.43
C SER A 243 4.68 -20.26 23.99
N VAL A 244 4.25 -21.52 24.04
CA VAL A 244 5.09 -22.65 24.49
C VAL A 244 6.22 -22.93 23.50
N LEU A 245 5.97 -22.85 22.18
CA LEU A 245 7.01 -22.98 21.16
C LEU A 245 8.11 -21.93 21.33
N LEU A 246 7.70 -20.67 21.52
CA LEU A 246 8.63 -19.55 21.68
C LEU A 246 9.45 -19.69 22.97
N LEU A 247 8.83 -20.12 24.07
CA LEU A 247 9.54 -20.47 25.30
C LEU A 247 10.51 -21.65 25.07
N LEU A 248 10.07 -22.72 24.42
CA LEU A 248 10.90 -23.89 24.14
C LEU A 248 12.14 -23.50 23.32
N SER A 249 11.99 -22.62 22.33
CA SER A 249 13.11 -22.10 21.55
C SER A 249 14.03 -21.17 22.34
N SER A 250 13.53 -20.36 23.28
CA SER A 250 14.40 -19.54 24.14
C SER A 250 15.23 -20.39 25.11
N LEU A 251 14.70 -21.54 25.52
CA LEU A 251 15.44 -22.50 26.35
C LEU A 251 16.59 -23.19 25.58
N ALA A 252 16.55 -23.23 24.24
CA ALA A 252 17.60 -23.83 23.43
C ALA A 252 18.96 -23.11 23.57
N ALA A 253 18.95 -21.81 23.87
CA ALA A 253 20.15 -20.99 24.04
C ALA A 253 20.93 -21.29 25.34
N ARG A 254 20.38 -22.08 26.27
CA ARG A 254 20.97 -22.29 27.59
C ARG A 254 22.15 -23.27 27.57
N PRO A 255 23.36 -22.84 27.99
CA PRO A 255 24.51 -23.73 28.09
C PRO A 255 24.31 -24.79 29.17
N GLY A 256 24.83 -26.00 28.95
CA GLY A 256 24.79 -27.11 29.91
C GLY A 256 23.45 -27.83 30.06
N SER A 257 22.44 -27.48 29.25
CA SER A 257 21.16 -28.21 29.19
C SER A 257 21.13 -29.16 27.99
N ASP A 258 20.51 -30.33 28.11
CA ASP A 258 20.32 -31.22 26.95
C ASP A 258 19.25 -30.61 26.02
N ALA A 259 19.66 -30.24 24.80
CA ALA A 259 18.77 -29.73 23.75
C ALA A 259 18.00 -30.87 23.05
N GLY A 260 18.31 -32.14 23.33
CA GLY A 260 17.66 -33.31 22.76
C GLY A 260 16.13 -33.30 22.81
N PRO A 261 15.46 -32.94 23.92
CA PRO A 261 14.00 -32.80 23.96
C PRO A 261 13.46 -31.71 23.01
N ILE A 262 14.18 -30.59 22.90
CA ILE A 262 13.82 -29.45 22.02
C ILE A 262 13.95 -29.89 20.55
N LEU A 263 15.07 -30.50 20.20
CA LEU A 263 15.31 -31.01 18.84
C LEU A 263 14.32 -32.11 18.46
N ARG A 264 14.03 -33.05 19.38
CA ARG A 264 13.01 -34.08 19.18
C ARG A 264 11.63 -33.48 18.88
N TYR A 265 11.26 -32.41 19.58
CA TYR A 265 10.01 -31.72 19.32
C TYR A 265 9.98 -31.07 17.91
N PHE A 266 10.99 -30.29 17.54
CA PHE A 266 11.00 -29.64 16.21
C PHE A 266 11.19 -30.63 15.05
N HIS A 267 11.75 -31.81 15.31
CA HIS A 267 11.78 -32.92 14.36
C HIS A 267 10.47 -33.71 14.26
N ASP A 268 9.53 -33.55 15.21
CA ASP A 268 8.26 -34.28 15.24
C ASP A 268 7.38 -33.96 14.02
N VAL A 269 6.79 -35.01 13.43
CA VAL A 269 5.91 -34.88 12.26
C VAL A 269 4.60 -34.19 12.65
N GLY A 270 4.11 -34.39 13.88
CA GLY A 270 2.93 -33.71 14.38
C GLY A 270 3.16 -32.20 14.49
N ALA A 271 4.28 -31.77 15.07
CA ALA A 271 4.63 -30.35 15.16
C ALA A 271 4.78 -29.72 13.77
N TRP A 272 5.42 -30.45 12.85
CA TRP A 272 5.52 -30.06 11.45
C TRP A 272 4.14 -29.88 10.79
N LYS A 273 3.21 -30.85 10.94
CA LYS A 273 1.84 -30.74 10.40
C LYS A 273 1.06 -29.56 10.99
N ALA A 274 1.09 -29.41 12.31
CA ALA A 274 0.37 -28.32 12.99
C ALA A 274 0.81 -26.95 12.53
N SER A 275 2.09 -26.81 12.16
CA SER A 275 2.66 -25.55 11.70
C SER A 275 2.02 -24.98 10.43
N ALA A 276 1.19 -25.72 9.68
CA ALA A 276 0.50 -25.23 8.46
C ALA A 276 -1.00 -24.91 8.65
N LEU A 277 -1.54 -25.08 9.86
CA LEU A 277 -2.98 -24.96 10.11
C LEU A 277 -3.44 -23.52 10.40
N GLY A 278 -2.57 -22.70 10.98
CA GLY A 278 -2.88 -21.33 11.40
C GLY A 278 -1.69 -20.38 11.24
N ILE A 279 -1.96 -19.08 11.27
CA ILE A 279 -0.95 -18.04 11.09
C ILE A 279 -0.05 -17.88 12.32
N LEU A 280 -0.62 -17.92 13.54
CA LEU A 280 0.16 -17.72 14.77
C LEU A 280 1.08 -18.91 14.99
N ILE A 281 0.61 -20.12 14.71
CA ILE A 281 1.44 -21.31 14.77
C ILE A 281 2.50 -21.35 13.66
N THR A 282 2.16 -20.92 12.43
CA THR A 282 3.15 -20.81 11.34
C THR A 282 4.28 -19.88 11.73
N GLU A 283 3.94 -18.68 12.21
CA GLU A 283 4.90 -17.65 12.57
C GLU A 283 5.74 -18.06 13.79
N SER A 284 5.11 -18.52 14.88
CA SER A 284 5.84 -18.97 16.07
C SER A 284 6.73 -20.18 15.79
N TYR A 285 6.27 -21.17 15.02
CA TYR A 285 7.09 -22.31 14.64
C TYR A 285 8.31 -21.89 13.82
N SER A 286 8.12 -20.98 12.85
CA SER A 286 9.20 -20.48 12.00
C SER A 286 10.23 -19.68 12.81
N MET A 287 9.77 -18.78 13.68
CA MET A 287 10.62 -18.00 14.60
C MET A 287 11.34 -18.89 15.60
N SER A 288 10.67 -19.92 16.11
CA SER A 288 11.26 -20.90 17.01
C SER A 288 12.36 -21.70 16.33
N ILE A 289 12.16 -22.17 15.09
CA ILE A 289 13.21 -22.83 14.31
C ILE A 289 14.41 -21.90 14.13
N GLN A 290 14.20 -20.65 13.72
CA GLN A 290 15.27 -19.66 13.60
C GLN A 290 16.06 -19.52 14.91
N ALA A 291 15.37 -19.32 16.04
CA ALA A 291 16.01 -19.19 17.34
C ALA A 291 16.77 -20.46 17.75
N VAL A 292 16.24 -21.65 17.46
CA VAL A 292 16.94 -22.93 17.69
C VAL A 292 18.19 -23.03 16.81
N LEU A 293 18.12 -22.71 15.52
CA LEU A 293 19.26 -22.72 14.61
C LEU A 293 20.39 -21.84 15.13
N PHE A 294 20.07 -20.59 15.50
CA PHE A 294 21.07 -19.65 16.03
C PHE A 294 21.64 -20.11 17.38
N SER A 295 20.80 -20.71 18.23
CA SER A 295 21.25 -21.30 19.49
C SER A 295 22.20 -22.48 19.30
N LEU A 296 21.93 -23.35 18.31
CA LEU A 296 22.81 -24.49 17.98
C LEU A 296 24.18 -24.02 17.48
N PHE A 297 24.25 -22.99 16.64
CA PHE A 297 25.52 -22.43 16.18
C PHE A 297 26.31 -21.76 17.32
N ARG A 298 25.63 -21.03 18.21
CA ARG A 298 26.25 -20.46 19.42
C ARG A 298 26.79 -21.55 20.35
N ARG A 299 26.11 -22.69 20.43
CA ARG A 299 26.49 -23.88 21.20
C ARG A 299 27.22 -24.92 20.36
N SER A 300 27.84 -24.52 19.24
CA SER A 300 28.46 -25.46 18.29
C SER A 300 29.54 -26.36 18.89
N ARG A 301 30.13 -25.98 20.03
CA ARG A 301 31.11 -26.78 20.77
C ARG A 301 30.48 -27.93 21.58
N GLU A 302 29.17 -27.89 21.82
CA GLU A 302 28.44 -28.85 22.64
C GLU A 302 27.79 -29.97 21.81
N PHE A 303 27.76 -29.82 20.48
CA PHE A 303 27.06 -30.75 19.57
C PHE A 303 27.95 -31.11 18.39
N ASP A 304 28.01 -32.39 18.06
CA ASP A 304 28.60 -32.84 16.79
C ASP A 304 27.62 -32.60 15.63
N ASN A 305 28.16 -32.36 14.43
CA ASN A 305 27.39 -32.23 13.19
C ASN A 305 26.32 -31.10 13.20
N VAL A 306 26.56 -30.02 13.95
CA VAL A 306 25.65 -28.85 14.05
C VAL A 306 25.23 -28.32 12.69
N GLU A 307 26.18 -28.17 11.77
CA GLU A 307 25.93 -27.70 10.40
C GLU A 307 24.94 -28.61 9.66
N GLU A 308 25.11 -29.93 9.76
CA GLU A 308 24.23 -30.90 9.09
C GLU A 308 22.84 -30.93 9.72
N VAL A 309 22.75 -30.92 11.06
CA VAL A 309 21.47 -30.87 11.79
C VAL A 309 20.72 -29.58 11.47
N ALA A 310 21.42 -28.44 11.48
CA ALA A 310 20.86 -27.14 11.16
C ALA A 310 20.35 -27.07 9.71
N ALA A 311 21.14 -27.57 8.76
CA ALA A 311 20.73 -27.64 7.35
C ALA A 311 19.51 -28.56 7.15
N LYS A 312 19.48 -29.72 7.83
CA LYS A 312 18.32 -30.63 7.80
C LYS A 312 17.08 -30.00 8.42
N LEU A 313 17.21 -29.32 9.56
CA LEU A 313 16.07 -28.66 10.21
C LEU A 313 15.49 -27.56 9.30
N LEU A 314 16.35 -26.74 8.69
CA LEU A 314 15.92 -25.72 7.74
C LEU A 314 15.25 -26.34 6.51
N LEU A 315 15.88 -27.31 5.85
CA LEU A 315 15.35 -27.88 4.60
C LEU A 315 14.11 -28.77 4.82
N GLN A 316 14.08 -29.59 5.87
CA GLN A 316 13.04 -30.61 6.09
C GLN A 316 11.88 -30.14 6.97
N ARG A 317 12.03 -29.03 7.70
CA ARG A 317 10.97 -28.52 8.60
C ARG A 317 10.51 -27.11 8.28
N LEU A 318 11.40 -26.27 7.74
CA LEU A 318 11.03 -24.90 7.33
C LEU A 318 10.79 -24.79 5.82
N ALA A 319 11.67 -25.34 4.97
CA ALA A 319 11.50 -25.31 3.52
C ALA A 319 10.55 -26.41 2.99
N SER A 320 10.48 -27.56 3.66
CA SER A 320 9.43 -28.55 3.37
C SER A 320 8.21 -28.24 4.24
N ARG A 321 7.09 -27.81 3.64
CA ARG A 321 5.87 -27.44 4.37
C ARG A 321 4.75 -28.47 4.17
N PRO A 322 3.88 -28.68 5.17
CA PRO A 322 2.66 -29.44 4.95
C PRO A 322 1.74 -28.72 3.94
N PRO A 323 0.83 -29.44 3.25
CA PRO A 323 -0.15 -28.82 2.37
C PRO A 323 -1.01 -27.80 3.11
N TYR A 324 -1.28 -26.67 2.48
CA TYR A 324 -2.16 -25.64 3.05
C TYR A 324 -3.61 -26.12 3.16
N GLN A 325 -4.22 -25.86 4.31
CA GLN A 325 -5.60 -26.26 4.64
C GLN A 325 -6.49 -25.04 4.88
N TRP A 326 -7.23 -24.63 3.86
CA TRP A 326 -8.08 -23.43 3.94
C TRP A 326 -9.17 -23.56 4.99
N ARG A 327 -9.80 -24.73 5.14
CA ARG A 327 -10.91 -24.93 6.09
C ARG A 327 -10.51 -24.63 7.54
N THR A 328 -9.37 -25.16 7.97
CA THR A 328 -8.82 -24.94 9.31
C THR A 328 -8.41 -23.48 9.50
N PHE A 329 -7.74 -22.90 8.51
CA PHE A 329 -7.34 -21.50 8.51
C PHE A 329 -8.57 -20.56 8.61
N ARG A 330 -9.62 -20.83 7.83
CA ARG A 330 -10.87 -20.04 7.83
C ARG A 330 -11.54 -20.05 9.19
N LEU A 331 -11.63 -21.22 9.82
CA LEU A 331 -12.16 -21.36 11.16
C LEU A 331 -11.36 -20.54 12.17
N LEU A 332 -10.02 -20.58 12.12
CA LEU A 332 -9.19 -19.81 13.04
C LEU A 332 -9.33 -18.29 12.88
N TYR A 333 -9.52 -17.74 11.68
CA TYR A 333 -9.42 -16.28 11.48
C TYR A 333 -10.68 -15.57 11.02
N PHE A 334 -11.53 -16.20 10.21
CA PHE A 334 -12.64 -15.50 9.56
C PHE A 334 -13.98 -15.63 10.26
N SER A 335 -14.12 -16.49 11.28
CA SER A 335 -15.30 -16.54 12.18
C SER A 335 -16.67 -16.45 11.47
N VAL A 336 -16.80 -17.07 10.29
CA VAL A 336 -18.07 -17.15 9.57
C VAL A 336 -18.75 -18.45 9.97
N GLN A 337 -19.80 -18.32 10.79
CA GLN A 337 -20.81 -19.35 11.00
C GLN A 337 -21.55 -19.54 9.68
N ASP A 338 -21.24 -20.61 8.94
CA ASP A 338 -22.18 -21.31 8.03
C ASP A 338 -21.51 -22.56 7.44
N ILE A 339 -21.23 -23.54 8.30
CA ILE A 339 -20.89 -24.92 7.91
C ILE A 339 -22.16 -25.81 8.00
N GLY A 340 -23.33 -25.22 8.27
CA GLY A 340 -24.61 -25.89 8.28
C GLY A 340 -25.05 -26.29 6.88
N ALA A 341 -25.23 -27.59 6.67
CA ALA A 341 -25.71 -28.21 5.46
C ALA A 341 -27.06 -27.60 4.98
N SER A 342 -27.06 -26.90 3.84
CA SER A 342 -28.11 -26.90 2.80
C SER A 342 -27.95 -25.78 1.76
N ASP A 343 -27.18 -24.72 2.02
CA ASP A 343 -27.00 -23.64 1.04
C ASP A 343 -25.72 -23.82 0.21
N MET A 344 -25.87 -24.39 -0.99
CA MET A 344 -24.86 -24.30 -2.05
C MET A 344 -24.52 -22.83 -2.41
N GLN A 345 -25.33 -21.87 -1.98
CA GLN A 345 -25.13 -20.44 -2.21
C GLN A 345 -24.06 -19.78 -1.32
N ALA A 346 -23.59 -20.43 -0.24
CA ALA A 346 -22.38 -20.00 0.46
C ALA A 346 -21.07 -20.32 -0.31
N ALA A 347 -21.18 -20.83 -1.55
CA ALA A 347 -20.06 -20.89 -2.49
C ALA A 347 -19.58 -19.50 -2.95
N GLU A 348 -20.35 -18.44 -2.68
CA GLU A 348 -20.08 -17.07 -3.14
C GLU A 348 -18.93 -16.37 -2.36
N ASP A 349 -18.53 -16.85 -1.18
CA ASP A 349 -17.36 -16.35 -0.42
C ASP A 349 -15.99 -16.82 -0.98
N ARG A 350 -15.99 -17.59 -2.08
CA ARG A 350 -14.86 -18.46 -2.50
C ARG A 350 -13.89 -17.86 -3.51
N HIS A 351 -14.14 -16.71 -4.12
CA HIS A 351 -13.22 -16.21 -5.13
C HIS A 351 -12.03 -15.46 -4.51
N GLY A 352 -10.99 -16.22 -4.17
CA GLY A 352 -9.65 -15.72 -3.81
C GLY A 352 -9.30 -15.74 -2.32
N SER A 353 -10.23 -16.03 -1.41
CA SER A 353 -9.94 -16.04 0.05
C SER A 353 -8.95 -17.15 0.45
N SER A 354 -9.07 -18.32 -0.16
CA SER A 354 -8.13 -19.44 0.00
C SER A 354 -6.73 -19.09 -0.53
N ALA A 355 -6.68 -18.47 -1.71
CA ALA A 355 -5.47 -17.95 -2.32
C ALA A 355 -4.82 -16.84 -1.45
N PHE A 356 -5.61 -15.92 -0.92
CA PHE A 356 -5.18 -14.90 0.04
C PHE A 356 -4.52 -15.52 1.27
N GLY A 357 -5.18 -16.48 1.90
CA GLY A 357 -4.67 -17.14 3.09
C GLY A 357 -3.37 -17.90 2.80
N GLN A 358 -3.28 -18.58 1.65
CA GLN A 358 -2.04 -19.22 1.21
C GLN A 358 -0.92 -18.20 0.98
N LEU A 359 -1.21 -17.07 0.34
CA LEU A 359 -0.24 -16.01 0.08
C LEU A 359 0.29 -15.43 1.40
N LEU A 360 -0.60 -15.18 2.35
CA LEU A 360 -0.25 -14.66 3.66
C LEU A 360 0.67 -15.62 4.44
N VAL A 361 0.35 -16.92 4.44
CA VAL A 361 1.20 -17.97 5.02
C VAL A 361 2.54 -18.05 4.31
N PHE A 362 2.54 -17.99 2.97
CA PHE A 362 3.75 -18.02 2.16
C PHE A 362 4.69 -16.85 2.48
N CYS A 363 4.19 -15.62 2.54
CA CYS A 363 4.99 -14.43 2.87
C CYS A 363 5.60 -14.51 4.28
N ARG A 364 4.88 -15.10 5.26
CA ARG A 364 5.40 -15.30 6.63
C ARG A 364 6.56 -16.30 6.65
N ILE A 365 6.44 -17.40 5.91
CA ILE A 365 7.49 -18.42 5.79
C ILE A 365 8.69 -17.86 5.02
N GLN A 366 8.44 -17.12 3.93
CA GLN A 366 9.48 -16.41 3.18
C GLN A 366 10.30 -15.50 4.09
N HIS A 367 9.64 -14.68 4.89
CA HIS A 367 10.31 -13.78 5.82
C HIS A 367 11.22 -14.53 6.81
N ALA A 368 10.73 -15.64 7.38
CA ALA A 368 11.52 -16.46 8.29
C ALA A 368 12.72 -17.15 7.59
N LEU A 369 12.53 -17.67 6.37
CA LEU A 369 13.60 -18.25 5.56
C LEU A 369 14.67 -17.21 5.21
N GLN A 370 14.25 -16.01 4.79
CA GLN A 370 15.15 -14.89 4.52
C GLN A 370 15.93 -14.52 5.78
N TRP A 371 15.28 -14.37 6.93
CA TRP A 371 15.98 -14.09 8.21
C TRP A 371 16.95 -15.17 8.68
N CYS A 372 16.78 -16.42 8.24
CA CYS A 372 17.78 -17.46 8.52
C CYS A 372 18.99 -17.39 7.58
N LEU A 373 18.81 -16.91 6.34
CA LEU A 373 19.78 -17.05 5.26
C LEU A 373 20.36 -15.73 4.76
N THR A 374 19.84 -14.59 5.20
CA THR A 374 20.25 -13.23 4.80
C THR A 374 20.36 -12.35 6.04
N THR A 375 21.19 -11.32 5.97
CA THR A 375 21.32 -10.29 7.00
C THR A 375 20.78 -8.97 6.46
N ASP A 376 20.14 -8.17 7.32
CA ASP A 376 19.57 -6.87 6.91
C ASP A 376 20.56 -5.70 7.04
N GLY A 377 21.82 -6.02 7.38
CA GLY A 377 22.91 -5.08 7.62
C GLY A 377 22.91 -4.46 9.03
N ARG A 378 21.91 -4.74 9.87
CA ARG A 378 21.84 -4.29 11.28
C ARG A 378 22.23 -5.38 12.28
N ASP A 379 22.38 -6.61 11.81
CA ASP A 379 22.66 -7.76 12.66
C ASP A 379 24.04 -7.66 13.34
N SER A 380 24.18 -8.28 14.51
CA SER A 380 25.44 -8.36 15.24
C SER A 380 26.51 -9.16 14.47
N ALA A 381 27.79 -8.98 14.80
CA ALA A 381 28.88 -9.74 14.16
C ALA A 381 28.71 -11.27 14.34
N ASP A 382 28.17 -11.70 15.48
CA ASP A 382 27.89 -13.10 15.79
C ASP A 382 26.75 -13.66 14.93
N GLU A 383 25.71 -12.86 14.67
CA GLU A 383 24.59 -13.23 13.79
C GLU A 383 25.05 -13.33 12.33
N HIS A 384 25.86 -12.39 11.86
CA HIS A 384 26.49 -12.48 10.55
C HIS A 384 27.33 -13.76 10.38
N ALA A 385 28.14 -14.12 11.39
CA ALA A 385 28.93 -15.35 11.38
C ALA A 385 28.04 -16.60 11.38
N THR A 386 26.94 -16.58 12.12
CA THR A 386 25.94 -17.66 12.19
C THR A 386 25.24 -17.85 10.84
N VAL A 387 24.72 -16.78 10.24
CA VAL A 387 24.08 -16.81 8.92
C VAL A 387 25.05 -17.30 7.85
N LYS A 388 26.31 -16.83 7.86
CA LYS A 388 27.35 -17.30 6.93
C LYS A 388 27.60 -18.81 7.06
N SER A 389 27.68 -19.32 8.29
CA SER A 389 27.90 -20.75 8.56
C SER A 389 26.69 -21.57 8.13
N LEU A 390 25.47 -21.10 8.44
CA LEU A 390 24.23 -21.74 8.03
C LEU A 390 24.08 -21.76 6.49
N ARG A 391 24.37 -20.65 5.79
CA ARG A 391 24.38 -20.61 4.32
C ARG A 391 25.35 -21.63 3.72
N LYS A 392 26.56 -21.75 4.28
CA LYS A 392 27.56 -22.74 3.83
C LYS A 392 27.04 -24.17 4.04
N ALA A 393 26.50 -24.45 5.21
CA ALA A 393 25.95 -25.77 5.55
C ALA A 393 24.76 -26.15 4.66
N VAL A 394 23.80 -25.24 4.48
CA VAL A 394 22.63 -25.46 3.62
C VAL A 394 23.06 -25.58 2.16
N SER A 395 23.99 -24.76 1.68
CA SER A 395 24.52 -24.87 0.31
C SER A 395 25.18 -26.24 0.05
N ALA A 396 25.99 -26.73 1.00
CA ALA A 396 26.59 -28.07 0.90
C ALA A 396 25.54 -29.20 0.92
N GLN A 397 24.48 -29.04 1.71
CA GLN A 397 23.39 -30.01 1.78
C GLN A 397 22.51 -29.99 0.52
N VAL A 398 22.25 -28.80 -0.02
CA VAL A 398 21.54 -28.57 -1.28
C VAL A 398 22.30 -29.19 -2.45
N GLN A 399 23.62 -28.96 -2.55
CA GLN A 399 24.46 -29.56 -3.59
C GLN A 399 24.40 -31.08 -3.55
N ARG A 400 24.44 -31.70 -2.37
CA ARG A 400 24.26 -33.14 -2.20
C ARG A 400 22.85 -33.60 -2.60
N ALA A 401 21.83 -33.04 -1.96
CA ALA A 401 20.45 -33.51 -2.07
C ALA A 401 19.78 -33.22 -3.43
N TRP A 402 20.17 -32.14 -4.11
CA TRP A 402 19.55 -31.72 -5.37
C TRP A 402 20.38 -32.10 -6.60
N SER A 403 21.71 -32.27 -6.50
CA SER A 403 22.54 -32.68 -7.65
C SER A 403 22.57 -34.19 -7.88
N GLU A 404 22.54 -35.01 -6.81
CA GLU A 404 22.58 -36.49 -6.92
C GLU A 404 21.41 -37.07 -7.73
N GLN A 405 20.33 -36.29 -7.89
CA GLN A 405 19.14 -36.72 -8.61
C GLN A 405 19.25 -36.52 -10.14
N SER A 406 20.17 -35.67 -10.63
CA SER A 406 20.37 -35.44 -12.08
C SER A 406 21.42 -36.37 -12.71
N SER A 407 22.30 -36.99 -11.91
CA SER A 407 23.35 -37.90 -12.41
C SER A 407 22.86 -39.33 -12.58
N ALA A 408 21.82 -39.76 -11.85
CA ALA A 408 21.24 -41.10 -11.97
C ALA A 408 20.60 -41.36 -13.36
N ASP A 409 20.04 -40.33 -14.02
CA ASP A 409 19.37 -40.48 -15.32
C ASP A 409 20.32 -40.50 -16.52
N ARG A 410 21.57 -40.04 -16.40
CA ARG A 410 22.53 -39.97 -17.53
C ARG A 410 23.46 -41.17 -17.66
N ALA A 411 23.54 -42.05 -16.66
CA ALA A 411 24.42 -43.22 -16.68
C ALA A 411 23.79 -44.49 -17.31
N GLY A 412 22.59 -44.38 -17.91
CA GLY A 412 21.88 -45.49 -18.54
C GLY A 412 22.32 -45.79 -19.97
N SER A 413 23.00 -46.92 -20.14
CA SER A 413 23.41 -47.54 -21.41
C SER A 413 22.28 -47.60 -22.48
N PRO A 414 22.57 -47.35 -23.78
CA PRO A 414 21.57 -47.23 -24.82
C PRO A 414 21.11 -48.61 -25.32
N SER A 415 20.44 -49.39 -24.48
CA SER A 415 19.82 -50.65 -24.91
C SER A 415 18.68 -51.04 -23.97
N HIS A 416 17.51 -50.45 -24.15
CA HIS A 416 16.21 -51.12 -24.04
C HIS A 416 15.09 -50.07 -24.14
N LYS A 417 14.39 -50.09 -25.27
CA LYS A 417 13.09 -49.43 -25.46
C LYS A 417 12.07 -50.08 -24.52
N SER A 418 11.77 -49.48 -23.37
CA SER A 418 10.43 -49.49 -22.73
C SER A 418 10.50 -49.06 -21.25
N ARG A 419 9.64 -48.11 -20.84
CA ARG A 419 9.21 -47.81 -19.44
C ARG A 419 10.36 -47.42 -18.48
N THR A 420 10.54 -46.18 -18.05
CA THR A 420 9.57 -45.37 -17.29
C THR A 420 9.94 -43.88 -17.34
N ASP A 421 9.13 -43.08 -18.02
CA ASP A 421 9.23 -41.62 -18.09
C ASP A 421 8.74 -40.96 -16.78
N ALA A 422 9.47 -41.11 -15.67
CA ALA A 422 9.18 -40.33 -14.47
C ALA A 422 9.80 -38.93 -14.63
N PRO A 423 9.00 -37.84 -14.62
CA PRO A 423 9.54 -36.51 -14.81
C PRO A 423 10.44 -36.11 -13.62
N PRO A 424 11.50 -35.30 -13.85
CA PRO A 424 12.44 -34.91 -12.82
C PRO A 424 11.73 -34.23 -11.63
N ARG A 425 12.21 -34.52 -10.41
CA ARG A 425 11.69 -33.91 -9.17
C ARG A 425 11.82 -32.40 -9.25
N LEU A 426 10.69 -31.71 -9.18
CA LEU A 426 10.67 -30.26 -9.03
C LEU A 426 10.89 -29.84 -7.58
N LEU A 427 11.64 -28.76 -7.38
CA LEU A 427 11.72 -28.08 -6.08
C LEU A 427 10.36 -27.47 -5.73
N SER A 428 9.97 -27.57 -4.47
CA SER A 428 8.80 -26.90 -3.93
C SER A 428 8.98 -25.38 -3.93
N TYR A 429 7.87 -24.64 -3.88
CA TYR A 429 7.87 -23.18 -3.83
C TYR A 429 8.69 -22.63 -2.66
N TYR A 430 8.72 -23.34 -1.53
CA TYR A 430 9.50 -22.98 -0.35
C TYR A 430 10.99 -23.38 -0.47
N GLU A 431 11.30 -24.49 -1.13
CA GLU A 431 12.69 -24.84 -1.48
C GLU A 431 13.28 -23.83 -2.49
N LEU A 432 12.47 -23.28 -3.40
CA LEU A 432 12.88 -22.20 -4.29
C LEU A 432 13.26 -20.92 -3.52
N LEU A 433 12.57 -20.60 -2.42
CA LEU A 433 12.97 -19.48 -1.55
C LEU A 433 14.35 -19.70 -0.92
N VAL A 434 14.69 -20.94 -0.57
CA VAL A 434 16.03 -21.29 -0.08
C VAL A 434 17.06 -21.14 -1.19
N LEU A 435 16.77 -21.65 -2.39
CA LEU A 435 17.65 -21.48 -3.56
C LEU A 435 17.90 -19.99 -3.84
N ALA A 436 16.84 -19.20 -3.90
CA ALA A 436 16.86 -17.75 -4.08
C ALA A 436 17.77 -17.05 -3.07
N ALA A 437 17.65 -17.38 -1.79
CA ALA A 437 18.45 -16.78 -0.73
C ALA A 437 19.94 -17.20 -0.76
N LEU A 438 20.25 -18.38 -1.29
CA LEU A 438 21.62 -18.89 -1.33
C LEU A 438 22.40 -18.40 -2.54
N GLN A 439 21.79 -18.49 -3.74
CA GLN A 439 22.48 -18.37 -5.03
C GLN A 439 21.81 -17.37 -5.98
N GLY A 440 20.67 -16.78 -5.59
CA GLY A 440 19.78 -16.09 -6.52
C GLY A 440 18.80 -17.04 -7.20
N MET A 441 17.77 -16.49 -7.82
CA MET A 441 16.82 -17.27 -8.60
C MET A 441 17.35 -17.43 -10.02
N PRO A 442 17.36 -18.65 -10.60
CA PRO A 442 17.63 -18.83 -12.01
C PRO A 442 16.51 -18.24 -12.86
N GLU A 443 16.74 -18.09 -14.16
CA GLU A 443 15.70 -17.66 -15.09
C GLU A 443 14.55 -18.67 -15.06
N ALA A 444 13.35 -18.22 -14.73
CA ALA A 444 12.15 -19.03 -14.77
C ALA A 444 11.19 -18.44 -15.79
N ASP A 445 10.78 -19.27 -16.74
CA ASP A 445 9.73 -18.91 -17.67
C ASP A 445 8.39 -19.03 -16.96
N LEU A 446 7.89 -17.89 -16.49
CA LEU A 446 6.62 -17.81 -15.79
C LEU A 446 5.44 -18.07 -16.73
N THR A 447 5.61 -18.13 -18.04
CA THR A 447 4.51 -18.39 -19.00
C THR A 447 4.16 -19.86 -19.14
N LYS A 448 5.00 -20.78 -18.63
CA LYS A 448 4.79 -22.23 -18.70
C LYS A 448 3.81 -22.73 -17.64
N ASP A 449 2.52 -22.44 -17.84
CA ASP A 449 1.42 -22.80 -16.93
C ASP A 449 1.43 -24.29 -16.52
N ALA A 450 1.72 -25.19 -17.46
CA ALA A 450 1.80 -26.63 -17.19
C ALA A 450 2.93 -27.00 -16.21
N GLU A 451 4.06 -26.29 -16.23
CA GLU A 451 5.16 -26.53 -15.30
C GLU A 451 4.82 -26.01 -13.90
N LEU A 452 4.14 -24.86 -13.81
CA LEU A 452 3.65 -24.31 -12.54
C LEU A 452 2.70 -25.30 -11.85
N LEU A 453 1.69 -25.79 -12.59
CA LEU A 453 0.73 -26.78 -12.08
C LEU A 453 1.43 -28.08 -11.67
N ARG A 454 2.29 -28.61 -12.54
CA ARG A 454 3.07 -29.82 -12.25
C ARG A 454 3.89 -29.67 -10.97
N ARG A 455 4.52 -28.50 -10.75
CA ARG A 455 5.26 -28.19 -9.51
C ARG A 455 4.33 -28.26 -8.30
N ALA A 456 3.22 -27.53 -8.34
CA ALA A 456 2.29 -27.44 -7.21
C ALA A 456 1.67 -28.78 -6.84
N GLU A 457 1.31 -29.61 -7.83
CA GLU A 457 0.79 -30.96 -7.66
C GLU A 457 1.86 -31.92 -7.09
N GLN A 458 3.06 -31.94 -7.70
CA GLN A 458 4.15 -32.80 -7.27
C GLN A 458 4.61 -32.48 -5.85
N THR A 459 4.58 -31.19 -5.46
CA THR A 459 5.03 -30.73 -4.15
C THR A 459 3.89 -30.62 -3.13
N LYS A 460 2.65 -30.99 -3.50
CA LYS A 460 1.45 -30.93 -2.66
C LYS A 460 1.27 -29.57 -1.96
N LEU A 461 1.37 -28.47 -2.73
CA LEU A 461 1.32 -27.11 -2.20
C LEU A 461 0.01 -26.84 -1.41
N SER A 462 -1.12 -27.23 -1.98
CA SER A 462 -2.45 -27.13 -1.36
C SER A 462 -3.34 -28.26 -1.86
N ALA A 463 -4.35 -28.61 -1.06
CA ALA A 463 -5.44 -29.49 -1.48
C ALA A 463 -6.59 -28.72 -2.16
N GLU A 464 -6.56 -27.38 -2.13
CA GLU A 464 -7.65 -26.52 -2.59
C GLU A 464 -7.46 -26.12 -4.06
N PRO A 465 -8.40 -26.43 -4.96
CA PRO A 465 -8.24 -26.18 -6.40
C PRO A 465 -8.14 -24.69 -6.76
N GLU A 466 -8.74 -23.82 -5.95
CA GLU A 466 -8.69 -22.35 -6.12
C GLU A 466 -7.27 -21.79 -6.00
N VAL A 467 -6.43 -22.44 -5.19
CA VAL A 467 -5.02 -22.08 -5.00
C VAL A 467 -4.17 -22.60 -6.18
N LEU A 468 -4.57 -23.73 -6.77
CA LEU A 468 -3.85 -24.41 -7.85
C LEU A 468 -4.18 -23.82 -9.24
N THR A 469 -4.21 -22.49 -9.37
CA THR A 469 -4.37 -21.82 -10.66
C THR A 469 -3.02 -21.29 -11.16
N PRO A 470 -2.65 -21.47 -12.44
CA PRO A 470 -1.34 -21.03 -12.95
C PRO A 470 -1.06 -19.55 -12.67
N THR A 471 -2.08 -18.72 -12.80
CA THR A 471 -2.00 -17.29 -12.48
C THR A 471 -1.61 -17.01 -11.03
N PHE A 472 -2.14 -17.74 -10.05
CA PHE A 472 -1.77 -17.57 -8.64
C PHE A 472 -0.39 -18.18 -8.35
N LEU A 473 -0.13 -19.37 -8.88
CA LEU A 473 1.15 -20.05 -8.75
C LEU A 473 2.31 -19.21 -9.29
N ARG A 474 2.09 -18.45 -10.37
CA ARG A 474 3.05 -17.48 -10.90
C ARG A 474 3.46 -16.44 -9.87
N MET A 475 2.50 -15.90 -9.10
CA MET A 475 2.80 -14.92 -8.04
C MET A 475 3.66 -15.56 -6.94
N LEU A 476 3.37 -16.80 -6.54
CA LEU A 476 4.19 -17.52 -5.55
C LEU A 476 5.63 -17.73 -6.00
N ILE A 477 5.88 -18.02 -7.29
CA ILE A 477 7.24 -18.08 -7.82
C ILE A 477 7.88 -16.68 -7.82
N ALA A 478 7.13 -15.66 -8.22
CA ALA A 478 7.65 -14.30 -8.29
C ALA A 478 8.15 -13.77 -6.93
N PHE A 479 7.55 -14.22 -5.81
CA PHE A 479 8.06 -13.92 -4.47
C PHE A 479 9.46 -14.48 -4.19
N CYS A 480 9.95 -15.45 -4.96
CA CYS A 480 11.34 -15.92 -4.87
C CYS A 480 12.35 -14.95 -5.49
N TYR A 481 11.90 -14.01 -6.34
CA TYR A 481 12.76 -12.96 -6.88
C TYR A 481 12.79 -11.79 -5.90
N THR A 482 13.97 -11.21 -5.71
CA THR A 482 14.10 -9.93 -5.01
C THR A 482 14.62 -8.87 -5.97
N VAL A 483 14.08 -7.65 -5.87
CA VAL A 483 14.66 -6.51 -6.58
C VAL A 483 16.00 -6.22 -5.90
N PRO A 484 17.14 -6.25 -6.65
CA PRO A 484 18.45 -6.05 -6.05
C PRO A 484 18.49 -4.69 -5.34
N ALA A 485 18.81 -4.68 -4.04
CA ALA A 485 19.12 -3.44 -3.35
C ALA A 485 20.43 -2.89 -3.95
N PRO A 486 20.56 -1.56 -4.14
CA PRO A 486 21.75 -0.95 -4.77
C PRO A 486 23.07 -1.23 -4.02
N THR A 487 23.01 -1.79 -2.81
CA THR A 487 24.14 -2.01 -1.92
C THR A 487 24.65 -3.45 -1.87
N ASP A 488 24.02 -4.43 -2.53
CA ASP A 488 24.47 -5.83 -2.46
C ASP A 488 24.61 -6.49 -3.85
N PRO A 489 25.79 -6.37 -4.49
CA PRO A 489 26.06 -6.98 -5.80
C PRO A 489 26.25 -8.51 -5.73
N ALA A 490 26.28 -9.13 -4.55
CA ALA A 490 26.62 -10.55 -4.41
C ALA A 490 25.45 -11.51 -4.69
N LEU A 491 24.21 -11.02 -4.73
CA LEU A 491 23.00 -11.80 -5.00
C LEU A 491 22.33 -11.28 -6.28
N SER A 492 22.87 -11.69 -7.43
CA SER A 492 22.23 -11.43 -8.72
C SER A 492 21.14 -12.49 -8.97
N HIS A 493 19.87 -12.09 -8.91
CA HIS A 493 18.79 -12.91 -9.45
C HIS A 493 18.82 -12.80 -10.98
N ALA A 494 18.59 -13.91 -11.68
CA ALA A 494 18.30 -13.84 -13.10
C ALA A 494 17.06 -12.98 -13.32
N MET A 495 17.06 -12.21 -14.40
CA MET A 495 15.95 -11.35 -14.71
C MET A 495 14.77 -12.15 -15.25
N LEU A 496 13.56 -11.65 -15.00
CA LEU A 496 12.38 -12.20 -15.65
C LEU A 496 12.39 -11.77 -17.10
N SER A 497 12.23 -12.73 -18.02
CA SER A 497 12.01 -12.44 -19.43
C SER A 497 10.77 -11.56 -19.61
N THR A 498 10.72 -10.77 -20.68
CA THR A 498 9.60 -9.86 -20.98
C THR A 498 8.24 -10.57 -20.91
N SER A 499 8.12 -11.76 -21.50
CA SER A 499 6.88 -12.55 -21.45
C SER A 499 6.50 -12.97 -20.02
N SER A 500 7.49 -13.30 -19.20
CA SER A 500 7.30 -13.65 -17.79
C SER A 500 6.86 -12.44 -16.95
N THR A 501 7.47 -11.27 -17.20
CA THR A 501 7.11 -10.00 -16.56
C THR A 501 5.66 -9.60 -16.86
N LEU A 502 5.26 -9.66 -18.13
CA LEU A 502 3.89 -9.35 -18.54
C LEU A 502 2.88 -10.34 -17.94
N ALA A 503 3.17 -11.64 -17.99
CA ALA A 503 2.30 -12.67 -17.41
C ALA A 503 2.17 -12.53 -15.87
N LEU A 504 3.23 -12.09 -15.18
CA LEU A 504 3.19 -11.80 -13.75
C LEU A 504 2.30 -10.59 -13.46
N TYR A 505 2.44 -9.52 -14.23
CA TYR A 505 1.58 -8.34 -14.07
C TYR A 505 0.10 -8.69 -14.29
N GLU A 506 -0.24 -9.50 -15.30
CA GLU A 506 -1.61 -9.96 -15.52
C GLU A 506 -2.13 -10.83 -14.36
N SER A 507 -1.28 -11.66 -13.76
CA SER A 507 -1.62 -12.38 -12.53
C SER A 507 -1.92 -11.45 -11.35
N LEU A 508 -1.14 -10.38 -11.17
CA LEU A 508 -1.40 -9.35 -10.15
C LEU A 508 -2.73 -8.64 -10.42
N ALA A 509 -2.96 -8.24 -11.67
CA ALA A 509 -4.20 -7.60 -12.10
C ALA A 509 -5.43 -8.46 -11.81
N LYS A 510 -5.34 -9.78 -12.06
CA LYS A 510 -6.42 -10.72 -11.83
C LYS A 510 -6.71 -10.98 -10.35
N HIS A 511 -5.67 -11.23 -9.55
CA HIS A 511 -5.85 -11.76 -8.17
C HIS A 511 -5.66 -10.71 -7.07
N ILE A 512 -4.68 -9.83 -7.23
CA ILE A 512 -4.35 -8.82 -6.21
C ILE A 512 -5.20 -7.59 -6.41
N PHE A 513 -5.18 -6.99 -7.62
CA PHE A 513 -5.96 -5.79 -7.94
C PHE A 513 -7.42 -6.12 -8.24
N GLN A 514 -7.71 -7.38 -8.61
CA GLN A 514 -9.04 -7.86 -8.98
C GLN A 514 -9.69 -6.98 -10.06
N ILE A 515 -8.90 -6.52 -11.05
CA ILE A 515 -9.37 -5.66 -12.15
C ILE A 515 -10.62 -6.23 -12.84
N PRO A 516 -10.73 -7.54 -13.11
CA PRO A 516 -11.96 -8.09 -13.71
C PRO A 516 -13.21 -7.88 -12.85
N LEU A 517 -13.10 -7.93 -11.51
CA LEU A 517 -14.20 -7.67 -10.59
C LEU A 517 -14.45 -6.15 -10.45
N CYS A 518 -13.38 -5.36 -10.49
CA CYS A 518 -13.47 -3.90 -10.42
C CYS A 518 -13.99 -3.25 -11.72
N ALA A 519 -14.06 -4.00 -12.83
CA ALA A 519 -14.42 -3.50 -14.16
C ALA A 519 -15.93 -3.53 -14.47
N SER A 520 -16.75 -4.14 -13.60
CA SER A 520 -18.20 -4.27 -13.81
C SER A 520 -18.96 -4.08 -12.50
N ALA A 521 -20.05 -3.32 -12.56
CA ALA A 521 -20.91 -3.10 -11.40
C ALA A 521 -21.56 -4.38 -10.89
N ALA A 522 -21.84 -5.33 -11.78
CA ALA A 522 -22.58 -6.55 -11.47
C ALA A 522 -21.84 -7.49 -10.48
N VAL A 523 -20.52 -7.39 -10.41
CA VAL A 523 -19.65 -8.25 -9.58
C VAL A 523 -18.83 -7.45 -8.56
N ALA A 524 -19.13 -6.16 -8.38
CA ALA A 524 -18.39 -5.28 -7.48
C ALA A 524 -18.50 -5.72 -5.99
N ASP A 525 -19.60 -6.38 -5.62
CA ASP A 525 -19.82 -6.93 -4.28
C ASP A 525 -18.95 -8.18 -3.99
N GLU A 526 -18.43 -8.83 -5.03
CA GLU A 526 -17.55 -10.01 -4.91
C GLU A 526 -16.09 -9.64 -4.65
N VAL A 527 -15.74 -8.34 -4.63
CA VAL A 527 -14.36 -7.89 -4.41
C VAL A 527 -13.85 -8.29 -3.02
N ASN A 528 -12.82 -9.13 -3.01
CA ASN A 528 -12.23 -9.62 -1.78
C ASN A 528 -11.35 -8.56 -1.12
N GLN A 529 -11.91 -7.93 -0.09
CA GLN A 529 -11.27 -6.86 0.69
C GLN A 529 -9.99 -7.28 1.44
N LEU A 530 -9.74 -8.58 1.62
CA LEU A 530 -8.56 -9.05 2.34
C LEU A 530 -7.28 -8.69 1.60
N PHE A 531 -7.30 -8.78 0.27
CA PHE A 531 -6.15 -8.40 -0.56
C PHE A 531 -5.83 -6.91 -0.48
N ALA A 532 -6.82 -6.05 -0.23
CA ALA A 532 -6.62 -4.61 -0.13
C ALA A 532 -6.13 -4.16 1.25
N THR A 533 -6.41 -4.93 2.31
CA THR A 533 -6.16 -4.55 3.71
C THR A 533 -4.94 -5.24 4.32
N ALA A 534 -4.43 -6.30 3.70
CA ALA A 534 -3.36 -7.10 4.27
C ALA A 534 -1.94 -6.67 3.87
N ALA A 535 -0.99 -6.98 4.74
CA ALA A 535 0.44 -6.80 4.52
C ALA A 535 1.05 -7.88 3.60
N LEU A 536 0.48 -8.06 2.40
CA LEU A 536 0.96 -9.02 1.40
C LEU A 536 2.22 -8.56 0.65
N ARG A 537 2.80 -7.40 0.99
CA ARG A 537 3.94 -6.77 0.29
C ARG A 537 3.72 -6.71 -1.23
N THR A 538 2.53 -6.30 -1.66
CA THR A 538 2.15 -6.23 -3.08
C THR A 538 2.98 -5.21 -3.86
N ASP A 539 3.53 -4.22 -3.18
CA ASP A 539 4.51 -3.26 -3.69
C ASP A 539 5.75 -3.96 -4.25
N THR A 540 6.33 -4.94 -3.55
CA THR A 540 7.57 -5.61 -4.01
C THR A 540 7.38 -6.38 -5.31
N LEU A 541 6.19 -6.94 -5.57
CA LEU A 541 5.90 -7.63 -6.84
C LEU A 541 5.67 -6.65 -7.99
N VAL A 542 5.05 -5.50 -7.73
CA VAL A 542 4.89 -4.44 -8.73
C VAL A 542 6.25 -3.84 -9.08
N ASP A 543 7.09 -3.58 -8.08
CA ASP A 543 8.46 -3.10 -8.25
C ASP A 543 9.30 -4.10 -9.04
N LEU A 544 9.14 -5.41 -8.80
CA LEU A 544 9.78 -6.46 -9.59
C LEU A 544 9.36 -6.40 -11.07
N CYS A 545 8.06 -6.22 -11.35
CA CYS A 545 7.59 -6.11 -12.73
C CYS A 545 8.21 -4.89 -13.43
N VAL A 546 8.22 -3.74 -12.76
CA VAL A 546 8.79 -2.49 -13.28
C VAL A 546 10.30 -2.65 -13.50
N TRP A 547 11.02 -3.17 -12.51
CA TRP A 547 12.47 -3.37 -12.57
C TRP A 547 12.87 -4.31 -13.72
N SER A 548 12.23 -5.47 -13.86
CA SER A 548 12.52 -6.39 -14.97
C SER A 548 12.20 -5.78 -16.33
N ALA A 549 11.07 -5.07 -16.46
CA ALA A 549 10.72 -4.43 -17.74
C ALA A 549 11.71 -3.35 -18.15
N ILE A 550 12.20 -2.53 -17.21
CA ILE A 550 13.20 -1.51 -17.51
C ILE A 550 14.53 -2.14 -17.89
N HIS A 551 15.00 -3.13 -17.13
CA HIS A 551 16.31 -3.70 -17.40
C HIS A 551 16.32 -4.54 -18.69
N ASN A 552 15.24 -5.26 -19.01
CA ASN A 552 15.11 -5.91 -20.33
C ASN A 552 15.11 -4.88 -21.46
N THR A 553 14.50 -3.71 -21.25
CA THR A 553 14.53 -2.62 -22.24
C THR A 553 15.96 -2.10 -22.45
N ARG A 554 16.75 -1.98 -21.39
CA ARG A 554 18.16 -1.58 -21.49
C ARG A 554 19.02 -2.62 -22.21
N GLU A 555 18.78 -3.90 -21.94
CA GLU A 555 19.47 -4.99 -22.65
C GLU A 555 19.11 -4.97 -24.14
N ASP A 556 17.83 -4.83 -24.48
CA ASP A 556 17.37 -4.70 -25.88
C ASP A 556 18.03 -3.49 -26.58
N GLU A 557 18.14 -2.34 -25.89
CA GLU A 557 18.79 -1.12 -26.41
C GLU A 557 20.30 -1.31 -26.63
N LEU A 558 20.99 -2.02 -25.72
CA LEU A 558 22.42 -2.35 -25.83
C LEU A 558 22.68 -3.32 -26.99
N GLU A 559 21.90 -4.40 -27.10
CA GLU A 559 22.01 -5.36 -28.20
C GLU A 559 21.80 -4.68 -29.56
N LEU A 560 20.86 -3.73 -29.63
CA LEU A 560 20.61 -2.96 -30.85
C LEU A 560 21.78 -2.03 -31.18
N ALA A 561 22.40 -1.39 -30.19
CA ALA A 561 23.59 -0.56 -30.38
C ALA A 561 24.81 -1.39 -30.83
N GLU A 562 25.03 -2.57 -30.25
CA GLU A 562 26.09 -3.50 -30.65
C GLU A 562 25.87 -4.06 -32.06
N GLY A 563 24.61 -4.36 -32.41
CA GLY A 563 24.24 -4.80 -33.75
C GLY A 563 24.49 -3.73 -34.84
N VAL A 564 24.29 -2.45 -34.50
CA VAL A 564 24.63 -1.32 -35.38
C VAL A 564 26.15 -1.20 -35.54
N ALA A 565 26.91 -1.24 -34.43
CA ALA A 565 28.37 -1.19 -34.48
C ALA A 565 28.98 -2.38 -35.25
N ALA A 566 28.42 -3.59 -35.12
CA ALA A 566 28.84 -4.77 -35.87
C ALA A 566 28.55 -4.66 -37.37
N LYS A 567 27.43 -4.03 -37.76
CA LYS A 567 27.10 -3.73 -39.17
C LYS A 567 28.03 -2.67 -39.75
N GLU A 568 28.37 -1.63 -38.99
CA GLU A 568 29.32 -0.59 -39.41
C GLU A 568 30.74 -1.18 -39.58
N ASN A 569 31.19 -2.03 -38.65
CA ASN A 569 32.48 -2.72 -38.76
C ASN A 569 32.51 -3.76 -39.90
N SER A 570 31.38 -4.43 -40.18
CA SER A 570 31.27 -5.36 -41.31
C SER A 570 31.19 -4.64 -42.67
N ALA A 571 30.54 -3.47 -42.73
CA ALA A 571 30.51 -2.63 -43.92
C ALA A 571 31.90 -2.03 -44.22
N ALA A 572 32.67 -1.66 -43.18
CA ALA A 572 34.06 -1.24 -43.32
C ALA A 572 34.98 -2.39 -43.77
N ALA A 573 34.75 -3.62 -43.29
CA ALA A 573 35.49 -4.81 -43.73
C ALA A 573 35.14 -5.26 -45.16
N ALA A 574 33.90 -5.05 -45.61
CA ALA A 574 33.45 -5.36 -46.96
C ALA A 574 33.90 -4.36 -48.03
N ALA A 575 34.47 -3.22 -47.63
CA ALA A 575 35.00 -2.18 -48.53
C ALA A 575 36.45 -2.44 -49.03
N ASN A 576 37.07 -3.58 -48.68
CA ASN A 576 38.40 -3.96 -49.18
C ASN A 576 38.37 -5.36 -49.85
N PRO A 577 38.52 -5.47 -51.18
CA PRO A 577 38.56 -6.77 -51.85
C PRO A 577 39.95 -7.43 -51.71
N ALA A 578 40.01 -8.45 -50.85
CA ALA A 578 40.78 -9.69 -50.94
C ALA A 578 42.21 -9.68 -51.54
N VAL A 579 43.22 -9.96 -50.69
CA VAL A 579 44.35 -10.82 -51.05
C VAL A 579 44.23 -12.14 -50.29
N VAL A 580 43.67 -13.13 -51.00
CA VAL A 580 44.19 -14.50 -51.22
C VAL A 580 44.96 -15.17 -50.06
N SER A 581 44.29 -16.18 -49.44
CA SER A 581 44.68 -17.60 -49.18
C SER A 581 46.11 -17.99 -48.70
N PRO A 582 46.35 -19.19 -48.08
CA PRO A 582 45.45 -20.34 -47.82
C PRO A 582 45.50 -20.96 -46.39
N ALA A 583 44.51 -21.84 -46.16
CA ALA A 583 44.38 -23.02 -45.26
C ALA A 583 45.68 -23.67 -44.66
N PRO A 584 45.63 -24.62 -43.69
CA PRO A 584 44.50 -25.46 -43.23
C PRO A 584 44.38 -25.53 -41.68
N HIS A 585 43.23 -25.75 -41.07
CA HIS A 585 42.63 -27.07 -40.95
C HIS A 585 41.29 -26.94 -40.24
N ALA A 586 40.43 -27.87 -40.61
CA ALA A 586 39.32 -28.37 -39.82
C ALA A 586 38.31 -27.30 -39.40
N ARG A 587 37.39 -26.96 -40.31
CA ARG A 587 36.09 -27.64 -40.38
C ARG A 587 35.48 -27.74 -38.98
N ALA A 588 34.54 -26.86 -38.62
CA ALA A 588 33.28 -26.68 -39.35
C ALA A 588 32.59 -28.05 -39.53
N ARG A 589 31.28 -28.12 -39.52
CA ARG A 589 30.37 -27.15 -40.07
C ARG A 589 29.03 -27.75 -39.71
N ALA A 590 28.08 -26.84 -39.54
CA ALA A 590 26.80 -26.86 -40.21
C ALA A 590 26.09 -28.21 -40.27
N GLY A 591 24.90 -28.24 -39.66
CA GLY A 591 23.93 -29.31 -39.84
C GLY A 591 23.81 -29.71 -41.31
N PRO A 592 23.16 -28.92 -42.13
CA PRO A 592 21.89 -28.27 -41.93
C PRO A 592 20.77 -29.15 -42.51
N ALA A 593 19.55 -28.72 -42.23
CA ALA A 593 18.46 -28.81 -43.18
C ALA A 593 17.94 -30.21 -43.53
N LYS A 594 16.83 -30.11 -44.25
CA LYS A 594 16.26 -31.08 -45.19
C LYS A 594 14.97 -31.72 -44.67
N THR A 595 13.83 -31.09 -44.95
CA THR A 595 13.17 -30.90 -46.26
C THR A 595 12.10 -31.97 -46.44
N ALA A 596 11.04 -31.53 -47.12
CA ALA A 596 9.98 -32.32 -47.74
C ALA A 596 8.88 -32.72 -46.76
N GLY A 597 7.63 -32.31 -46.93
CA GLY A 597 7.02 -31.70 -48.10
C GLY A 597 5.63 -32.27 -48.31
N LEU A 598 4.71 -31.38 -48.76
CA LEU A 598 3.47 -31.66 -49.49
C LEU A 598 2.37 -32.46 -48.76
N PRO A 599 1.10 -32.43 -49.23
CA PRO A 599 0.46 -31.53 -50.21
C PRO A 599 -0.89 -30.93 -49.74
N LEU A 600 -1.23 -29.72 -50.23
CA LEU A 600 -2.42 -29.31 -51.04
C LEU A 600 -3.73 -30.16 -51.01
N PRO A 601 -4.89 -29.71 -51.56
CA PRO A 601 -5.39 -28.39 -52.08
C PRO A 601 -6.89 -28.13 -51.67
N PRO A 602 -7.79 -27.36 -52.37
CA PRO A 602 -7.68 -26.26 -53.37
C PRO A 602 -8.54 -24.98 -53.09
N ILE A 603 -7.97 -23.78 -53.32
CA ILE A 603 -8.25 -22.76 -54.41
C ILE A 603 -9.72 -22.67 -54.94
N PRO A 604 -10.37 -21.48 -55.19
CA PRO A 604 -9.88 -20.43 -56.11
C PRO A 604 -10.16 -18.92 -55.85
N SER A 605 -9.13 -18.12 -56.24
CA SER A 605 -9.06 -16.69 -56.67
C SER A 605 -9.84 -16.48 -58.02
N PRO A 606 -9.76 -15.39 -58.86
CA PRO A 606 -8.91 -14.18 -58.88
C PRO A 606 -9.50 -12.86 -59.48
N ARG A 607 -8.71 -11.76 -59.42
CA ARG A 607 -8.35 -10.78 -60.50
C ARG A 607 -8.05 -9.37 -59.93
N ALA A 608 -6.80 -8.90 -59.98
CA ALA A 608 -6.17 -8.04 -61.03
C ALA A 608 -6.38 -6.53 -60.72
N ALA A 609 -5.47 -5.56 -60.85
CA ALA A 609 -4.12 -5.41 -61.40
C ALA A 609 -3.58 -4.00 -60.97
N GLU A 610 -2.28 -3.86 -60.68
CA GLU A 610 -1.29 -2.95 -61.35
C GLU A 610 -1.07 -1.55 -60.71
N VAL A 611 0.08 -1.27 -60.05
CA VAL A 611 1.42 -0.80 -60.57
C VAL A 611 1.45 0.75 -60.69
N SER A 612 2.22 1.53 -59.91
CA SER A 612 3.69 1.69 -59.98
C SER A 612 4.22 2.61 -58.87
N THR A 613 5.33 2.24 -58.21
CA THR A 613 6.48 3.07 -57.77
C THR A 613 7.34 2.19 -56.86
N GLU A 614 8.62 1.98 -57.19
CA GLU A 614 9.60 1.36 -56.29
C GLU A 614 9.80 2.26 -55.06
N ALA A 615 8.90 2.12 -54.09
CA ALA A 615 8.90 2.82 -52.83
C ALA A 615 9.65 1.96 -51.80
N ALA A 616 10.63 2.56 -51.12
CA ALA A 616 11.21 1.99 -49.91
C ALA A 616 10.07 1.54 -49.00
N MET A 617 9.99 0.22 -48.75
CA MET A 617 9.02 -0.36 -47.82
C MET A 617 9.07 0.43 -46.52
N PRO A 618 7.95 0.96 -46.01
CA PRO A 618 7.93 1.53 -44.67
C PRO A 618 8.33 0.40 -43.72
N SER A 619 9.46 0.56 -43.04
CA SER A 619 9.91 -0.37 -42.00
C SER A 619 8.75 -0.58 -41.02
N LEU A 620 8.39 -1.84 -40.77
CA LEU A 620 7.41 -2.21 -39.73
C LEU A 620 7.74 -1.44 -38.44
N PRO A 621 6.72 -0.91 -37.72
CA PRO A 621 6.98 -0.24 -36.46
C PRO A 621 7.76 -1.21 -35.54
N PRO A 622 8.82 -0.73 -34.88
CA PRO A 622 9.61 -1.58 -33.99
C PRO A 622 8.69 -2.18 -32.92
N PRO A 623 8.91 -3.44 -32.50
CA PRO A 623 8.13 -4.05 -31.43
C PRO A 623 8.20 -3.17 -30.17
N PRO A 624 7.12 -3.08 -29.37
CA PRO A 624 7.14 -2.28 -28.16
C PRO A 624 8.22 -2.81 -27.22
N THR A 625 9.04 -1.91 -26.67
CA THR A 625 10.02 -2.29 -25.66
C THR A 625 9.32 -2.92 -24.46
N PRO A 626 9.99 -3.78 -23.67
CA PRO A 626 9.40 -4.42 -22.49
C PRO A 626 8.75 -3.42 -21.52
N ALA A 627 9.37 -2.26 -21.29
CA ALA A 627 8.81 -1.16 -20.51
C ALA A 627 7.52 -0.59 -21.12
N THR A 628 7.49 -0.41 -22.45
CA THR A 628 6.30 0.06 -23.18
C THR A 628 5.18 -0.97 -23.15
N ALA A 629 5.49 -2.26 -23.28
CA ALA A 629 4.53 -3.35 -23.18
C ALA A 629 3.89 -3.43 -21.78
N LEU A 630 4.69 -3.31 -20.71
CA LEU A 630 4.19 -3.25 -19.34
C LEU A 630 3.29 -2.02 -19.14
N PHE A 631 3.72 -0.85 -19.64
CA PHE A 631 2.92 0.36 -19.58
C PHE A 631 1.57 0.22 -20.30
N HIS A 632 1.52 -0.45 -21.46
CA HIS A 632 0.26 -0.71 -22.16
C HIS A 632 -0.70 -1.58 -21.34
N LEU A 633 -0.21 -2.58 -20.60
CA LEU A 633 -1.03 -3.35 -19.66
C LEU A 633 -1.54 -2.48 -18.50
N MET A 634 -0.65 -1.66 -17.90
CA MET A 634 -1.05 -0.72 -16.85
C MET A 634 -2.12 0.26 -17.35
N ARG A 635 -1.97 0.80 -18.56
CA ARG A 635 -2.95 1.69 -19.19
C ARG A 635 -4.29 1.00 -19.42
N ARG A 636 -4.29 -0.25 -19.90
CA ARG A 636 -5.50 -1.07 -20.06
C ARG A 636 -6.22 -1.22 -18.72
N ASP A 637 -5.48 -1.61 -17.68
CA ASP A 637 -6.06 -1.91 -16.38
C ASP A 637 -6.57 -0.66 -15.65
N VAL A 638 -5.88 0.48 -15.77
CA VAL A 638 -6.39 1.79 -15.29
C VAL A 638 -7.67 2.19 -16.03
N SER A 639 -7.74 1.96 -17.34
CA SER A 639 -8.94 2.25 -18.14
C SER A 639 -10.12 1.36 -17.74
N LEU A 640 -9.88 0.07 -17.50
CA LEU A 640 -10.90 -0.87 -17.00
C LEU A 640 -11.37 -0.49 -15.60
N LEU A 641 -10.45 -0.13 -14.71
CA LEU A 641 -10.78 0.33 -13.36
C LEU A 641 -11.62 1.61 -13.40
N PHE A 642 -11.27 2.56 -14.28
CA PHE A 642 -12.04 3.79 -14.49
C PHE A 642 -13.44 3.49 -15.03
N ALA A 643 -13.55 2.65 -16.08
CA ALA A 643 -14.82 2.25 -16.67
C ALA A 643 -15.72 1.50 -15.69
N GLY A 644 -15.17 0.60 -14.86
CA GLY A 644 -15.95 -0.10 -13.84
C GLY A 644 -16.47 0.81 -12.73
N ASN A 645 -15.72 1.85 -12.36
CA ASN A 645 -16.20 2.88 -11.44
C ASN A 645 -17.33 3.72 -12.06
N GLU A 646 -17.23 4.02 -13.36
CA GLU A 646 -18.28 4.69 -14.14
C GLU A 646 -19.53 3.81 -14.28
N ASP A 647 -19.36 2.50 -14.49
CA ASP A 647 -20.44 1.52 -14.56
C ASP A 647 -21.20 1.42 -13.22
N VAL A 648 -20.47 1.27 -12.11
CA VAL A 648 -21.07 1.25 -10.75
C VAL A 648 -21.88 2.53 -10.49
N LEU A 649 -21.39 3.67 -10.97
CA LEU A 649 -22.08 4.96 -10.89
C LEU A 649 -23.39 4.99 -11.68
N GLN A 650 -23.44 4.36 -12.85
CA GLN A 650 -24.65 4.31 -13.69
C GLN A 650 -25.74 3.40 -13.10
N TYR A 651 -25.37 2.25 -12.53
CA TYR A 651 -26.31 1.28 -11.98
C TYR A 651 -26.90 1.66 -10.61
N THR A 652 -26.30 2.62 -9.92
CA THR A 652 -26.75 3.08 -8.60
C THR A 652 -27.10 4.58 -8.61
N PRO A 653 -28.12 5.02 -9.37
CA PRO A 653 -28.46 6.44 -9.50
C PRO A 653 -28.87 7.10 -8.16
N GLU A 654 -29.37 6.29 -7.21
CA GLU A 654 -29.62 6.74 -5.84
C GLU A 654 -28.33 6.85 -4.99
N ALA A 655 -27.30 6.05 -5.29
CA ALA A 655 -25.97 6.14 -4.65
C ALA A 655 -25.11 7.29 -5.19
N ALA A 656 -25.29 7.68 -6.47
CA ALA A 656 -24.68 8.89 -7.02
C ALA A 656 -25.08 10.18 -6.26
N ARG A 657 -26.27 10.19 -5.61
CA ARG A 657 -26.72 11.29 -4.73
C ARG A 657 -26.36 11.11 -3.26
N ALA A 658 -26.04 9.89 -2.82
CA ALA A 658 -25.95 9.51 -1.41
C ALA A 658 -24.54 9.10 -0.94
N ARG A 659 -23.51 9.88 -1.31
CA ARG A 659 -22.12 9.79 -0.79
C ARG A 659 -21.41 8.45 -1.10
N ALA A 660 -20.09 8.49 -1.27
CA ALA A 660 -19.19 7.33 -1.36
C ALA A 660 -19.24 6.33 -0.17
N LYS A 661 -20.24 6.44 0.70
CA LYS A 661 -20.56 5.56 1.82
C LYS A 661 -21.34 4.31 1.40
N ASN A 662 -22.05 4.35 0.27
CA ASN A 662 -22.85 3.20 -0.21
C ASN A 662 -22.09 2.32 -1.22
N PHE A 663 -20.87 2.69 -1.62
CA PHE A 663 -20.04 1.78 -2.39
C PHE A 663 -19.67 0.57 -1.52
N PRO A 664 -19.61 -0.64 -2.11
CA PRO A 664 -19.09 -1.80 -1.41
C PRO A 664 -17.71 -1.45 -0.86
N TYR A 665 -17.55 -1.53 0.47
CA TYR A 665 -16.33 -1.08 1.15
C TYR A 665 -15.08 -1.79 0.59
N GLY A 666 -15.22 -3.07 0.22
CA GLY A 666 -14.20 -3.86 -0.46
C GLY A 666 -13.78 -3.26 -1.81
N PHE A 667 -14.73 -2.98 -2.70
CA PHE A 667 -14.49 -2.35 -4.01
C PHE A 667 -13.73 -1.03 -3.89
N ARG A 668 -14.18 -0.15 -3.00
CA ARG A 668 -13.53 1.14 -2.76
C ARG A 668 -12.10 0.97 -2.25
N THR A 669 -11.91 0.10 -1.25
CA THR A 669 -10.60 -0.12 -0.63
C THR A 669 -9.62 -0.73 -1.63
N MET A 670 -10.09 -1.65 -2.47
CA MET A 670 -9.31 -2.25 -3.54
C MET A 670 -8.92 -1.24 -4.62
N THR A 671 -9.88 -0.42 -5.08
CA THR A 671 -9.62 0.64 -6.07
C THR A 671 -8.55 1.61 -5.58
N LEU A 672 -8.66 2.09 -4.33
CA LEU A 672 -7.69 3.01 -3.74
C LEU A 672 -6.30 2.39 -3.54
N THR A 673 -6.22 1.13 -3.11
CA THR A 673 -4.95 0.41 -2.99
C THR A 673 -4.29 0.19 -4.35
N THR A 674 -5.06 -0.19 -5.37
CA THR A 674 -4.59 -0.38 -6.75
C THR A 674 -4.08 0.94 -7.33
N VAL A 675 -4.84 2.03 -7.17
CA VAL A 675 -4.43 3.38 -7.62
C VAL A 675 -3.11 3.81 -6.97
N ARG A 676 -2.92 3.54 -5.68
CA ARG A 676 -1.66 3.83 -4.97
C ARG A 676 -0.49 3.05 -5.56
N LEU A 677 -0.66 1.75 -5.80
CA LEU A 677 0.40 0.87 -6.29
C LEU A 677 0.79 1.20 -7.75
N LEU A 678 -0.20 1.40 -8.63
CA LEU A 678 0.05 1.76 -10.03
C LEU A 678 0.67 3.14 -10.16
N PHE A 679 0.23 4.12 -9.37
CA PHE A 679 0.86 5.45 -9.37
C PHE A 679 2.30 5.42 -8.88
N ALA A 680 2.61 4.60 -7.87
CA ALA A 680 3.99 4.41 -7.41
C ALA A 680 4.87 3.82 -8.52
N ALA A 681 4.37 2.78 -9.21
CA ALA A 681 5.04 2.14 -10.34
C ALA A 681 5.34 3.11 -11.50
N LEU A 682 4.35 3.89 -11.92
CA LEU A 682 4.48 4.88 -13.00
C LEU A 682 5.42 6.05 -12.67
N ARG A 683 5.71 6.26 -11.37
CA ARG A 683 6.63 7.30 -10.90
C ARG A 683 8.07 6.84 -10.75
N THR A 684 8.37 5.56 -10.94
CA THR A 684 9.75 5.08 -11.02
C THR A 684 10.45 5.84 -12.15
N ALA A 685 11.55 6.52 -11.84
CA ALA A 685 12.17 7.50 -12.73
C ALA A 685 12.43 6.96 -14.14
N GLU A 686 12.86 5.71 -14.22
CA GLU A 686 13.17 5.04 -15.49
C GLU A 686 11.90 4.78 -16.31
N LEU A 687 10.85 4.22 -15.73
CA LEU A 687 9.57 4.00 -16.45
C LEU A 687 8.94 5.33 -16.87
N TYR A 688 9.02 6.36 -16.02
CA TYR A 688 8.50 7.70 -16.33
C TYR A 688 9.20 8.32 -17.55
N HIS A 689 10.51 8.15 -17.69
CA HIS A 689 11.28 8.73 -18.80
C HIS A 689 11.23 7.91 -20.10
N HIS A 690 10.99 6.59 -20.04
CA HIS A 690 10.86 5.74 -21.24
C HIS A 690 9.51 5.87 -21.95
N ILE A 691 8.46 6.34 -21.26
CA ILE A 691 7.12 6.46 -21.83
C ILE A 691 6.88 7.89 -22.32
N PRO A 692 6.39 8.09 -23.56
CA PRO A 692 6.05 9.41 -24.05
C PRO A 692 5.05 10.12 -23.10
N PRO A 693 5.27 11.40 -22.76
CA PRO A 693 4.36 12.14 -21.90
C PRO A 693 2.91 12.13 -22.41
N THR A 694 2.72 12.02 -23.73
CA THR A 694 1.44 11.96 -24.44
C THR A 694 0.61 10.75 -24.06
N ASP A 695 1.26 9.62 -23.77
CA ASP A 695 0.61 8.39 -23.34
C ASP A 695 0.46 8.32 -21.82
N MET A 696 1.44 8.87 -21.09
CA MET A 696 1.43 8.91 -19.62
C MET A 696 0.30 9.79 -19.06
N LEU A 697 0.03 10.94 -19.69
CA LEU A 697 -0.92 11.92 -19.17
C LEU A 697 -2.35 11.36 -18.95
N PRO A 698 -2.99 10.67 -19.91
CA PRO A 698 -4.31 10.08 -19.70
C PRO A 698 -4.35 9.09 -18.52
N VAL A 699 -3.30 8.30 -18.33
CA VAL A 699 -3.23 7.29 -17.26
C VAL A 699 -3.13 7.96 -15.90
N ILE A 700 -2.23 8.94 -15.74
CA ILE A 700 -2.12 9.70 -14.48
C ILE A 700 -3.39 10.51 -14.21
N ALA A 701 -4.05 11.03 -15.25
CA ALA A 701 -5.31 11.76 -15.11
C ALA A 701 -6.45 10.86 -14.59
N GLN A 702 -6.59 9.64 -15.11
CA GLN A 702 -7.56 8.65 -14.63
C GLN A 702 -7.26 8.20 -13.19
N LEU A 703 -5.99 7.93 -12.86
CA LEU A 703 -5.58 7.59 -11.48
C LEU A 703 -5.86 8.74 -10.50
N PHE A 704 -5.59 9.98 -10.91
CA PHE A 704 -5.93 11.16 -10.13
C PHE A 704 -7.45 11.24 -9.90
N ALA A 705 -8.25 11.05 -10.95
CA ALA A 705 -9.70 11.12 -10.89
C ALA A 705 -10.30 10.07 -9.95
N LEU A 706 -9.88 8.81 -10.09
CA LEU A 706 -10.28 7.71 -9.19
C LEU A 706 -9.91 8.01 -7.73
N ARG A 707 -8.72 8.57 -7.50
CA ARG A 707 -8.29 8.94 -6.15
C ARG A 707 -9.10 10.10 -5.60
N ALA A 708 -9.35 11.15 -6.38
CA ALA A 708 -10.05 12.35 -5.97
C ALA A 708 -11.55 12.09 -5.72
N TYR A 709 -12.14 11.16 -6.48
CA TYR A 709 -13.54 10.76 -6.38
C TYR A 709 -13.89 10.18 -4.99
N TYR A 710 -13.00 9.40 -4.37
CA TYR A 710 -13.24 8.81 -3.06
C TYR A 710 -12.79 9.71 -1.89
N PRO A 711 -13.73 10.32 -1.13
CA PRO A 711 -13.38 11.14 0.02
C PRO A 711 -12.83 10.28 1.17
N LEU A 712 -11.85 10.81 1.89
CA LEU A 712 -11.26 10.15 3.06
C LEU A 712 -12.35 9.81 4.09
N SER A 713 -12.37 8.55 4.57
CA SER A 713 -13.34 8.16 5.60
C SER A 713 -13.03 8.86 6.92
N PRO A 714 -14.03 9.33 7.69
CA PRO A 714 -13.81 9.90 9.01
C PRO A 714 -13.17 8.90 10.01
N SER A 715 -13.23 7.59 9.74
CA SER A 715 -12.60 6.54 10.54
C SER A 715 -11.10 6.38 10.30
N GLU A 716 -10.54 6.97 9.24
CA GLU A 716 -9.13 6.84 8.91
C GLU A 716 -8.25 7.62 9.90
N THR A 717 -7.13 7.00 10.26
CA THR A 717 -6.10 7.58 11.12
C THR A 717 -5.54 8.87 10.50
N GLU A 718 -5.04 9.78 11.33
CA GLU A 718 -4.43 11.01 10.81
C GLU A 718 -3.22 10.72 9.90
N ALA A 719 -2.49 9.64 10.17
CA ALA A 719 -1.38 9.16 9.33
C ALA A 719 -1.85 8.78 7.93
N GLU A 720 -2.94 8.02 7.80
CA GLU A 720 -3.56 7.67 6.52
C GLU A 720 -4.04 8.92 5.78
N ARG A 721 -4.74 9.83 6.47
CA ARG A 721 -5.20 11.10 5.87
C ARG A 721 -4.04 12.00 5.40
N LYS A 722 -2.89 11.95 6.06
CA LYS A 722 -1.68 12.67 5.66
C LYS A 722 -1.01 12.00 4.47
N ALA A 723 -0.90 10.68 4.45
CA ALA A 723 -0.36 9.90 3.32
C ALA A 723 -1.20 10.10 2.05
N ALA A 724 -2.52 10.05 2.20
CA ALA A 724 -3.51 10.37 1.18
C ALA A 724 -3.31 11.75 0.55
N ARG A 725 -3.18 12.80 1.37
CA ARG A 725 -2.96 14.18 0.89
C ARG A 725 -1.62 14.33 0.18
N ARG A 726 -0.56 13.68 0.69
CA ARG A 726 0.75 13.64 0.04
C ARG A 726 0.66 12.97 -1.34
N MET A 727 -0.05 11.85 -1.46
CA MET A 727 -0.22 11.16 -2.74
C MET A 727 -0.95 12.02 -3.77
N LEU A 728 -2.04 12.69 -3.39
CA LEU A 728 -2.75 13.63 -4.27
C LEU A 728 -1.86 14.80 -4.70
N ALA A 729 -1.08 15.39 -3.79
CA ALA A 729 -0.13 16.45 -4.12
C ALA A 729 0.97 15.96 -5.09
N LEU A 730 1.45 14.73 -4.91
CA LEU A 730 2.41 14.12 -5.82
C LEU A 730 1.80 13.89 -7.21
N MET A 731 0.56 13.40 -7.30
CA MET A 731 -0.16 13.24 -8.57
C MET A 731 -0.36 14.57 -9.28
N GLN A 732 -0.75 15.62 -8.56
CA GLN A 732 -0.88 16.98 -9.11
C GLN A 732 0.45 17.49 -9.68
N ASN A 733 1.55 17.29 -8.97
CA ASN A 733 2.89 17.68 -9.46
C ASN A 733 3.28 16.89 -10.71
N THR A 734 3.04 15.58 -10.75
CA THR A 734 3.29 14.76 -11.95
C THR A 734 2.46 15.22 -13.14
N LEU A 735 1.15 15.49 -12.94
CA LEU A 735 0.28 16.04 -13.99
C LEU A 735 0.80 17.37 -14.53
N ALA A 736 1.28 18.26 -13.65
CA ALA A 736 1.81 19.57 -14.02
C ALA A 736 3.16 19.51 -14.77
N LEU A 737 3.96 18.45 -14.58
CA LEU A 737 5.25 18.26 -15.25
C LEU A 737 5.08 17.73 -16.67
N LEU A 738 4.12 16.82 -16.91
CA LEU A 738 3.98 16.12 -18.19
C LEU A 738 3.85 17.04 -19.41
N PRO A 739 3.01 18.10 -19.42
CA PRO A 739 2.94 19.01 -20.57
C PRO A 739 4.22 19.82 -20.82
N GLN A 740 5.10 19.96 -19.83
CA GLN A 740 6.38 20.67 -19.97
C GLN A 740 7.39 19.87 -20.82
N GLU A 741 7.21 18.55 -20.87
CA GLU A 741 8.02 17.61 -21.66
C GLU A 741 7.41 17.35 -23.06
N MET A 742 6.20 17.87 -23.33
CA MET A 742 5.51 17.71 -24.61
C MET A 742 5.93 18.78 -25.62
N LYS A 743 5.89 18.41 -26.91
CA LYS A 743 5.98 19.39 -28.01
C LYS A 743 4.74 20.29 -28.00
N ALA A 744 4.92 21.56 -28.39
CA ALA A 744 3.83 22.54 -28.48
C ALA A 744 2.63 22.08 -29.33
N THR A 745 2.89 21.37 -30.43
CA THR A 745 1.84 20.78 -31.28
C THR A 745 0.96 19.79 -30.50
N THR A 746 1.56 19.00 -29.61
CA THR A 746 0.81 18.04 -28.80
C THR A 746 0.03 18.73 -27.69
N VAL A 747 0.60 19.77 -27.06
CA VAL A 747 -0.11 20.58 -26.06
C VAL A 747 -1.34 21.25 -26.68
N ASN A 748 -1.21 21.78 -27.90
CA ASN A 748 -2.34 22.31 -28.68
C ASN A 748 -3.40 21.24 -28.98
N GLN A 749 -2.98 20.02 -29.34
CA GLN A 749 -3.90 18.90 -29.57
C GLN A 749 -4.63 18.49 -28.28
N LEU A 750 -3.94 18.45 -27.14
CA LEU A 750 -4.54 18.16 -25.84
C LEU A 750 -5.62 19.19 -25.48
N LEU A 751 -5.36 20.47 -25.73
CA LEU A 751 -6.35 21.55 -25.57
C LEU A 751 -7.58 21.28 -26.44
N CYS A 752 -7.39 21.11 -27.75
CA CYS A 752 -8.50 21.05 -28.71
C CYS A 752 -9.27 19.71 -28.71
N ARG A 753 -8.58 18.58 -28.52
CA ARG A 753 -9.18 17.24 -28.62
C ARG A 753 -9.65 16.68 -27.29
N THR A 754 -9.15 17.19 -26.17
CA THR A 754 -9.50 16.67 -24.83
C THR A 754 -10.24 17.73 -24.02
N LEU A 755 -9.62 18.88 -23.76
CA LEU A 755 -10.22 19.87 -22.86
C LEU A 755 -11.46 20.56 -23.44
N VAL A 756 -11.47 20.91 -24.72
CA VAL A 756 -12.65 21.53 -25.37
C VAL A 756 -13.87 20.60 -25.32
N PRO A 757 -13.81 19.32 -25.73
CA PRO A 757 -14.96 18.42 -25.58
C PRO A 757 -15.41 18.26 -24.12
N MET A 758 -14.48 18.10 -23.18
CA MET A 758 -14.83 17.94 -21.77
C MET A 758 -15.52 19.17 -21.17
N SER A 759 -15.14 20.39 -21.58
CA SER A 759 -15.77 21.62 -21.07
C SER A 759 -17.26 21.70 -21.44
N THR A 760 -17.65 21.16 -22.60
CA THR A 760 -19.05 21.11 -23.04
C THR A 760 -19.91 20.12 -22.25
N MET A 761 -19.31 19.12 -21.61
CA MET A 761 -20.00 18.08 -20.83
C MET A 761 -20.15 18.41 -19.34
N THR A 762 -19.55 19.51 -18.88
CA THR A 762 -19.49 19.90 -17.45
C THR A 762 -20.84 20.09 -16.75
N GLY A 763 -21.94 20.23 -17.51
CA GLY A 763 -23.30 20.32 -16.96
C GLY A 763 -23.82 19.02 -16.32
N GLN A 764 -23.12 17.90 -16.49
CA GLN A 764 -23.49 16.61 -15.91
C GLN A 764 -23.03 16.49 -14.45
N ALA A 765 -23.81 15.78 -13.63
CA ALA A 765 -23.53 15.57 -12.20
C ALA A 765 -22.53 14.42 -11.93
N ASP A 766 -21.85 13.91 -12.95
CA ASP A 766 -20.90 12.81 -12.82
C ASP A 766 -19.58 13.29 -12.18
N GLN A 767 -19.46 13.05 -10.88
CA GLN A 767 -18.30 13.46 -10.10
C GLN A 767 -16.99 12.82 -10.57
N LEU A 768 -17.02 11.61 -11.16
CA LEU A 768 -15.82 10.95 -11.65
C LEU A 768 -15.31 11.64 -12.93
N GLN A 769 -16.21 11.97 -13.85
CA GLN A 769 -15.87 12.73 -15.06
C GLN A 769 -15.43 14.16 -14.73
N LEU A 770 -16.05 14.80 -13.72
CA LEU A 770 -15.61 16.10 -13.22
C LEU A 770 -14.20 16.04 -12.60
N ALA A 771 -13.86 14.95 -11.90
CA ALA A 771 -12.52 14.73 -11.36
C ALA A 771 -11.48 14.44 -12.46
N LEU A 772 -11.88 13.77 -13.55
CA LEU A 772 -11.04 13.60 -14.73
C LEU A 772 -10.78 14.94 -15.42
N PHE A 773 -11.81 15.79 -15.54
CA PHE A 773 -11.65 17.13 -16.10
C PHE A 773 -10.73 17.99 -15.23
N GLU A 774 -10.86 17.92 -13.90
CA GLU A 774 -9.95 18.56 -12.95
C GLU A 774 -8.49 18.12 -13.17
N ALA A 775 -8.26 16.83 -13.45
CA ALA A 775 -6.92 16.30 -13.69
C ALA A 775 -6.26 16.91 -14.92
N TYR A 776 -6.97 16.93 -16.06
CA TYR A 776 -6.48 17.53 -17.29
C TYR A 776 -6.28 19.05 -17.16
N LEU A 777 -7.21 19.75 -16.50
CA LEU A 777 -7.05 21.18 -16.22
C LEU A 777 -5.80 21.45 -15.40
N ARG A 778 -5.53 20.65 -14.36
CA ARG A 778 -4.31 20.80 -13.55
C ARG A 778 -3.02 20.55 -14.33
N SER A 779 -3.04 19.61 -15.28
CA SER A 779 -1.87 19.42 -16.16
C SER A 779 -1.57 20.68 -16.97
N MET A 780 -2.63 21.34 -17.46
CA MET A 780 -2.53 22.53 -18.31
C MET A 780 -2.45 23.84 -17.53
N ALA A 781 -2.65 23.83 -16.21
CA ALA A 781 -2.60 24.99 -15.31
C ALA A 781 -1.15 25.43 -14.96
N THR A 782 -0.23 25.31 -15.90
CA THR A 782 1.18 25.72 -15.74
C THR A 782 1.56 26.78 -16.75
N ALA A 783 2.48 27.67 -16.37
CA ALA A 783 2.98 28.72 -17.27
C ALA A 783 3.69 28.12 -18.50
N SER A 784 4.34 26.96 -18.35
CA SER A 784 4.99 26.25 -19.46
C SER A 784 3.98 25.70 -20.47
N ALA A 785 2.90 25.06 -20.01
CA ALA A 785 1.83 24.58 -20.88
C ALA A 785 1.14 25.75 -21.62
N ALA A 786 0.84 26.84 -20.91
CA ALA A 786 0.29 28.04 -21.51
C ALA A 786 1.25 28.69 -22.53
N ASN A 787 2.57 28.64 -22.29
CA ASN A 787 3.56 29.11 -23.26
C ASN A 787 3.60 28.29 -24.54
N ALA A 788 3.43 26.98 -24.43
CA ALA A 788 3.38 26.05 -25.56
C ALA A 788 2.11 26.22 -26.41
N VAL A 789 1.03 26.77 -25.85
CA VAL A 789 -0.20 27.05 -26.61
C VAL A 789 -0.02 28.26 -27.54
N THR A 790 -0.42 28.09 -28.80
CA THR A 790 -0.41 29.18 -29.78
C THR A 790 -1.43 30.24 -29.41
N ASP A 791 -1.11 31.51 -29.67
CA ASP A 791 -1.97 32.64 -29.28
C ASP A 791 -3.36 32.55 -29.92
N GLU A 792 -3.46 32.01 -31.14
CA GLU A 792 -4.73 31.68 -31.83
C GLU A 792 -5.63 30.78 -30.97
N LEU A 793 -5.14 29.60 -30.60
CA LEU A 793 -5.90 28.63 -29.81
C LEU A 793 -6.19 29.14 -28.39
N MET A 794 -5.28 29.94 -27.84
CA MET A 794 -5.50 30.59 -26.54
C MET A 794 -6.67 31.58 -26.62
N LEU A 795 -6.75 32.40 -27.66
CA LEU A 795 -7.87 33.31 -27.87
C LEU A 795 -9.19 32.59 -28.18
N GLN A 796 -9.14 31.46 -28.89
CA GLN A 796 -10.33 30.70 -29.29
C GLN A 796 -10.93 29.83 -28.17
N HIS A 797 -10.11 29.21 -27.31
CA HIS A 797 -10.59 28.13 -26.44
C HIS A 797 -10.27 28.30 -24.95
N TRP A 798 -9.33 29.16 -24.57
CA TRP A 798 -8.84 29.22 -23.18
C TRP A 798 -9.95 29.64 -22.20
N VAL A 799 -10.70 30.67 -22.55
CA VAL A 799 -11.84 31.13 -21.74
C VAL A 799 -13.01 30.15 -21.79
N ASP A 800 -13.29 29.56 -22.96
CA ASP A 800 -14.37 28.60 -23.17
C ASP A 800 -14.19 27.30 -22.38
N ILE A 801 -12.95 26.95 -22.04
CA ILE A 801 -12.63 25.85 -21.14
C ILE A 801 -12.71 26.28 -19.67
N ALA A 802 -12.16 27.45 -19.34
CA ALA A 802 -12.07 27.93 -17.96
C ALA A 802 -13.44 28.25 -17.34
N VAL A 803 -14.32 28.94 -18.08
CA VAL A 803 -15.62 29.43 -17.57
C VAL A 803 -16.53 28.27 -17.11
N PRO A 804 -16.75 27.20 -17.90
CA PRO A 804 -17.57 26.07 -17.45
C PRO A 804 -16.98 25.33 -16.23
N ALA A 805 -15.65 25.24 -16.14
CA ALA A 805 -14.98 24.65 -14.98
C ALA A 805 -15.17 25.50 -13.70
N ILE A 806 -14.95 26.82 -13.80
CA ILE A 806 -15.07 27.77 -12.69
C ILE A 806 -16.51 27.84 -12.18
N THR A 807 -17.49 27.92 -13.09
CA THR A 807 -18.91 28.08 -12.75
C THR A 807 -19.63 26.78 -12.43
N ASN A 808 -18.91 25.64 -12.45
CA ASN A 808 -19.47 24.34 -12.12
C ASN A 808 -19.97 24.28 -10.66
N ARG A 809 -21.25 23.96 -10.47
CA ARG A 809 -21.87 23.90 -9.14
C ARG A 809 -21.63 22.59 -8.39
N HIS A 810 -21.12 21.56 -9.06
CA HIS A 810 -20.97 20.21 -8.53
C HIS A 810 -19.59 19.94 -7.92
N SER A 811 -18.55 20.70 -8.30
CA SER A 811 -17.18 20.48 -7.82
C SER A 811 -16.42 21.77 -7.56
N VAL A 812 -16.19 22.07 -6.27
CA VAL A 812 -15.34 23.20 -5.82
C VAL A 812 -13.88 23.02 -6.26
N THR A 813 -13.39 21.78 -6.28
CA THR A 813 -11.99 21.48 -6.65
C THR A 813 -11.77 21.68 -8.15
N LEU A 814 -12.78 21.39 -8.98
CA LEU A 814 -12.80 21.72 -10.39
C LEU A 814 -12.80 23.24 -10.60
N SER A 815 -13.62 23.99 -9.85
CA SER A 815 -13.62 25.47 -9.95
C SER A 815 -12.26 26.08 -9.63
N ILE A 816 -11.55 25.54 -8.63
CA ILE A 816 -10.17 25.93 -8.28
C ILE A 816 -9.20 25.59 -9.43
N ALA A 817 -9.30 24.39 -10.01
CA ALA A 817 -8.44 24.01 -11.14
C ALA A 817 -8.71 24.86 -12.40
N GLY A 818 -9.97 25.21 -12.67
CA GLY A 818 -10.35 26.13 -13.73
C GLY A 818 -9.78 27.54 -13.51
N HIS A 819 -9.73 28.00 -12.25
CA HIS A 819 -9.08 29.26 -11.90
C HIS A 819 -7.58 29.24 -12.18
N ASP A 820 -6.89 28.18 -11.73
CA ASP A 820 -5.45 28.01 -11.95
C ASP A 820 -5.11 27.92 -13.45
N PHE A 821 -5.96 27.25 -14.23
CA PHE A 821 -5.86 27.18 -15.69
C PHE A 821 -6.03 28.56 -16.35
N LEU A 822 -7.03 29.35 -15.95
CA LEU A 822 -7.21 30.71 -16.46
C LEU A 822 -6.00 31.60 -16.13
N ILE A 823 -5.49 31.53 -14.90
CA ILE A 823 -4.32 32.30 -14.46
C ILE A 823 -3.02 31.85 -15.14
N ALA A 824 -2.92 30.61 -15.60
CA ALA A 824 -1.71 30.12 -16.26
C ALA A 824 -1.32 30.96 -17.48
N ALA A 825 -2.28 31.51 -18.23
CA ALA A 825 -2.02 32.46 -19.32
C ALA A 825 -1.41 33.77 -18.81
N PHE A 826 -1.85 34.29 -17.66
CA PHE A 826 -1.23 35.47 -17.03
C PHE A 826 0.21 35.16 -16.58
N ARG A 827 0.42 34.02 -15.93
CA ARG A 827 1.74 33.59 -15.42
C ARG A 827 2.74 33.27 -16.53
N ALA A 828 2.26 32.95 -17.73
CA ALA A 828 3.07 32.76 -18.92
C ALA A 828 3.54 34.07 -19.56
N GLU A 829 3.09 35.24 -19.05
CA GLU A 829 3.47 36.57 -19.54
C GLU A 829 3.15 36.78 -21.05
N LYS A 830 2.17 36.02 -21.57
CA LYS A 830 1.70 36.09 -22.96
C LYS A 830 1.09 37.46 -23.25
N TYR A 831 1.51 38.09 -24.34
CA TYR A 831 1.06 39.44 -24.70
C TYR A 831 -0.47 39.55 -24.94
N VAL A 832 -1.14 38.44 -25.30
CA VAL A 832 -2.62 38.39 -25.46
C VAL A 832 -3.37 38.28 -24.13
N SER A 833 -2.71 37.89 -23.04
CA SER A 833 -3.36 37.62 -21.74
C SER A 833 -4.17 38.79 -21.16
N PRO A 834 -3.78 40.07 -21.30
CA PRO A 834 -4.61 41.18 -20.87
C PRO A 834 -6.05 41.13 -21.42
N LEU A 835 -6.28 40.55 -22.61
CA LEU A 835 -7.60 40.40 -23.23
C LEU A 835 -8.57 39.53 -22.41
N PHE A 836 -8.08 38.66 -21.53
CA PHE A 836 -8.91 37.80 -20.66
C PHE A 836 -9.33 38.49 -19.35
N VAL A 837 -8.74 39.64 -19.02
CA VAL A 837 -8.99 40.35 -17.76
C VAL A 837 -10.45 40.79 -17.59
N PRO A 838 -11.17 41.29 -18.61
CA PRO A 838 -12.60 41.57 -18.47
C PRO A 838 -13.42 40.35 -18.04
N THR A 839 -13.13 39.17 -18.59
CA THR A 839 -13.80 37.92 -18.20
C THR A 839 -13.39 37.48 -16.80
N TYR A 840 -12.11 37.63 -16.46
CA TYR A 840 -11.59 37.36 -15.11
C TYR A 840 -12.32 38.21 -14.06
N ILE A 841 -12.53 39.50 -14.33
CA ILE A 841 -13.31 40.39 -13.47
C ILE A 841 -14.77 39.94 -13.40
N ALA A 842 -15.42 39.67 -14.54
CA ALA A 842 -16.83 39.27 -14.57
C ALA A 842 -17.12 37.97 -13.80
N LEU A 843 -16.18 37.01 -13.78
CA LEU A 843 -16.30 35.75 -13.05
C LEU A 843 -16.15 35.92 -11.53
N TYR A 844 -15.09 36.62 -11.10
CA TYR A 844 -14.71 36.69 -9.68
C TYR A 844 -15.26 37.91 -8.96
N VAL A 845 -15.65 38.95 -9.70
CA VAL A 845 -16.08 40.23 -9.15
C VAL A 845 -17.39 40.65 -9.85
N PRO A 846 -18.52 39.99 -9.55
CA PRO A 846 -19.77 40.25 -10.25
C PRO A 846 -20.25 41.68 -9.96
N SER A 847 -20.36 42.50 -11.01
CA SER A 847 -20.97 43.82 -10.92
C SER A 847 -22.49 43.67 -10.77
N VAL A 848 -23.00 44.00 -9.57
CA VAL A 848 -24.39 44.40 -9.26
C VAL A 848 -25.50 43.37 -9.58
N GLU A 849 -25.72 42.42 -8.66
CA GLU A 849 -27.06 41.91 -8.23
C GLU A 849 -26.99 40.84 -7.12
N LEU A 850 -25.86 40.68 -6.43
CA LEU A 850 -25.56 39.51 -5.59
C LEU A 850 -26.52 39.24 -4.40
N PHE A 851 -27.43 40.14 -4.01
CA PHE A 851 -28.25 39.94 -2.80
C PHE A 851 -29.73 40.40 -2.87
N SER A 852 -30.24 40.78 -4.04
CA SER A 852 -31.63 41.28 -4.16
C SER A 852 -32.64 40.13 -4.28
N THR A 853 -33.16 39.68 -3.14
CA THR A 853 -34.35 38.83 -3.05
C THR A 853 -35.61 39.66 -3.30
N GLY A 854 -35.89 39.98 -4.57
CA GLY A 854 -37.11 40.74 -4.89
C GLY A 854 -37.00 41.38 -6.27
N GLY A 855 -37.90 40.99 -7.16
CA GLY A 855 -37.83 41.30 -8.58
C GLY A 855 -37.82 42.79 -8.91
N SER A 856 -36.94 43.18 -9.84
CA SER A 856 -37.14 44.29 -10.77
C SER A 856 -35.89 44.45 -11.62
N VAL A 857 -35.99 43.99 -12.88
CA VAL A 857 -35.28 44.49 -14.08
C VAL A 857 -33.91 45.15 -13.82
N GLY A 858 -32.92 44.35 -13.42
CA GLY A 858 -31.50 44.69 -13.45
C GLY A 858 -30.74 43.61 -14.21
N GLN A 859 -29.62 43.97 -14.80
CA GLN A 859 -28.86 43.13 -15.72
C GLN A 859 -28.28 41.93 -14.96
N ARG A 860 -28.98 40.78 -15.01
CA ARG A 860 -28.53 39.52 -14.37
C ARG A 860 -27.03 39.33 -14.60
N SER A 861 -26.28 39.13 -13.51
CA SER A 861 -24.87 38.78 -13.59
C SER A 861 -24.67 37.65 -14.61
N THR A 862 -23.70 37.81 -15.50
CA THR A 862 -23.39 36.84 -16.56
C THR A 862 -23.13 35.44 -16.01
N TYR A 863 -22.64 35.35 -14.76
CA TYR A 863 -22.25 34.11 -14.12
C TYR A 863 -22.93 33.92 -12.77
N SER A 864 -23.14 32.66 -12.38
CA SER A 864 -23.69 32.32 -11.06
C SER A 864 -22.70 32.68 -9.94
N PRO A 865 -23.19 33.00 -8.72
CA PRO A 865 -22.30 33.28 -7.59
C PRO A 865 -21.41 32.06 -7.28
N LEU A 866 -20.11 32.30 -7.12
CA LEU A 866 -19.12 31.26 -6.84
C LEU A 866 -19.06 30.93 -5.33
N PRO A 867 -18.71 29.68 -4.95
CA PRO A 867 -18.50 29.31 -3.55
C PRO A 867 -17.40 30.17 -2.88
N VAL A 868 -17.57 30.46 -1.59
CA VAL A 868 -16.61 31.26 -0.79
C VAL A 868 -15.18 30.70 -0.87
N SER A 869 -15.02 29.37 -0.89
CA SER A 869 -13.71 28.71 -1.03
C SER A 869 -13.01 29.03 -2.35
N VAL A 870 -13.76 29.21 -3.43
CA VAL A 870 -13.22 29.61 -4.75
C VAL A 870 -12.81 31.08 -4.71
N ILE A 871 -13.59 31.94 -4.05
CA ILE A 871 -13.24 33.36 -3.86
C ILE A 871 -12.01 33.54 -2.96
N GLN A 872 -11.87 32.72 -1.91
CA GLN A 872 -10.66 32.67 -1.08
C GLN A 872 -9.43 32.20 -1.86
N HIS A 873 -9.61 31.24 -2.78
CA HIS A 873 -8.54 30.83 -3.69
C HIS A 873 -8.16 31.97 -4.64
N PHE A 874 -9.15 32.66 -5.20
CA PHE A 874 -8.97 33.88 -5.98
C PHE A 874 -8.15 34.94 -5.24
N ALA A 875 -8.52 35.25 -4.00
CA ALA A 875 -7.84 36.23 -3.17
C ALA A 875 -6.34 35.91 -2.99
N ARG A 876 -5.98 34.63 -2.87
CA ARG A 876 -4.57 34.20 -2.75
C ARG A 876 -3.81 34.29 -4.07
N MET A 877 -4.48 34.03 -5.19
CA MET A 877 -3.84 33.92 -6.50
C MET A 877 -3.86 35.21 -7.33
N VAL A 878 -4.69 36.20 -6.98
CA VAL A 878 -4.83 37.46 -7.72
C VAL A 878 -3.50 38.20 -7.89
N ARG A 879 -2.60 38.12 -6.91
CA ARG A 879 -1.24 38.66 -7.02
C ARG A 879 -0.46 38.01 -8.16
N ALA A 880 -0.48 36.69 -8.26
CA ALA A 880 0.25 35.96 -9.30
C ALA A 880 -0.31 36.30 -10.70
N ALA A 881 -1.63 36.49 -10.81
CA ALA A 881 -2.28 36.95 -12.04
C ALA A 881 -1.81 38.37 -12.43
N CYS A 882 -1.97 39.34 -11.53
CA CYS A 882 -1.59 40.73 -11.79
C CYS A 882 -0.09 40.88 -12.09
N HIS A 883 0.77 40.19 -11.34
CA HIS A 883 2.21 40.19 -11.55
C HIS A 883 2.61 39.67 -12.95
N GLY A 884 1.94 38.62 -13.44
CA GLY A 884 2.14 38.12 -14.80
C GLY A 884 1.60 39.07 -15.88
N ILE A 885 0.46 39.72 -15.61
CA ILE A 885 -0.09 40.75 -16.51
C ILE A 885 0.87 41.94 -16.62
N GLU A 886 1.41 42.46 -15.50
CA GLU A 886 2.34 43.60 -15.51
C GLU A 886 3.59 43.38 -16.38
N ARG A 887 3.97 42.12 -16.61
CA ARG A 887 5.15 41.73 -17.40
C ARG A 887 4.85 41.38 -18.86
N CYS A 888 3.59 41.37 -19.26
CA CYS A 888 3.22 41.12 -20.65
C CYS A 888 3.80 42.21 -21.59
N ASP A 889 4.26 41.80 -22.77
CA ASP A 889 4.81 42.73 -23.77
C ASP A 889 3.72 43.65 -24.34
N SER A 890 3.68 44.88 -23.82
CA SER A 890 2.76 45.92 -24.27
C SER A 890 2.93 46.31 -25.75
N THR A 891 4.13 46.15 -26.31
CA THR A 891 4.41 46.52 -27.70
C THR A 891 3.90 45.48 -28.68
N ALA A 892 4.01 44.19 -28.35
CA ALA A 892 3.45 43.10 -29.14
C ALA A 892 1.91 43.17 -29.18
N LEU A 893 1.27 43.46 -28.04
CA LEU A 893 -0.18 43.67 -27.99
C LEU A 893 -0.63 44.88 -28.83
N ALA A 894 0.11 45.99 -28.77
CA ALA A 894 -0.16 47.18 -29.60
C ALA A 894 -0.04 46.87 -31.10
N ARG A 895 1.03 46.17 -31.51
CA ARG A 895 1.24 45.75 -32.92
C ARG A 895 0.11 44.88 -33.45
N LEU A 896 -0.43 43.97 -32.63
CA LEU A 896 -1.58 43.15 -33.00
C LEU A 896 -2.81 44.01 -33.35
N PHE A 897 -3.03 45.10 -32.63
CA PHE A 897 -4.11 46.05 -32.93
C PHE A 897 -3.83 46.95 -34.15
N GLU A 898 -2.57 47.25 -34.44
CA GLU A 898 -2.12 48.08 -35.58
C GLU A 898 -2.10 47.30 -36.90
N GLU A 899 -1.59 46.06 -36.89
CA GLU A 899 -1.56 45.19 -38.08
C GLU A 899 -2.97 44.79 -38.54
N ALA A 900 -3.88 44.54 -37.60
CA ALA A 900 -5.29 44.30 -37.90
C ALA A 900 -6.01 45.54 -38.49
N ALA A 901 -5.46 46.74 -38.29
CA ALA A 901 -5.99 47.97 -38.88
C ALA A 901 -5.45 48.23 -40.30
N SER A 902 -4.37 47.55 -40.72
CA SER A 902 -3.58 47.93 -41.91
C SER A 902 -3.67 46.95 -43.10
N ARG A 903 -4.29 45.77 -42.94
CA ARG A 903 -4.16 44.65 -43.92
C ARG A 903 -5.48 44.09 -44.51
N GLU A 904 -6.41 44.96 -44.88
CA GLU A 904 -7.63 44.58 -45.64
C GLU A 904 -7.38 43.99 -47.07
N GLY A 905 -6.16 43.61 -47.49
CA GLY A 905 -5.84 43.39 -48.92
C GLY A 905 -4.85 42.31 -49.40
N GLU A 906 -4.09 41.56 -48.57
CA GLU A 906 -3.11 40.57 -49.08
C GLU A 906 -3.00 39.29 -48.23
N ALA A 907 -3.04 38.13 -48.91
CA ALA A 907 -3.45 36.83 -48.36
C ALA A 907 -2.32 35.88 -47.87
N THR A 908 -1.17 36.40 -47.45
CA THR A 908 -0.09 35.52 -46.94
C THR A 908 0.54 36.12 -45.68
N MET A 909 -0.03 35.76 -44.53
CA MET A 909 0.47 36.15 -43.21
C MET A 909 0.90 34.92 -42.39
N PRO A 910 1.92 35.04 -41.53
CA PRO A 910 2.29 33.99 -40.58
C PRO A 910 1.11 33.68 -39.65
N GLY A 911 0.79 32.39 -39.46
CA GLY A 911 -0.49 31.93 -38.93
C GLY A 911 -0.94 32.48 -37.57
N SER A 912 -0.03 32.89 -36.67
CA SER A 912 -0.41 33.35 -35.33
C SER A 912 -1.11 34.71 -35.29
N VAL A 913 -0.87 35.58 -36.28
CA VAL A 913 -1.49 36.92 -36.36
C VAL A 913 -2.89 36.85 -36.98
N HIS A 914 -3.15 35.83 -37.81
CA HIS A 914 -4.39 35.70 -38.57
C HIS A 914 -5.61 35.49 -37.67
N ALA A 915 -5.48 34.69 -36.61
CA ALA A 915 -6.60 34.38 -35.73
C ALA A 915 -7.02 35.54 -34.83
N ALA A 916 -6.04 36.27 -34.31
CA ALA A 916 -6.34 37.46 -33.52
C ALA A 916 -6.94 38.55 -34.41
N ALA A 917 -6.46 38.72 -35.64
CA ALA A 917 -7.07 39.60 -36.62
C ALA A 917 -8.52 39.16 -36.97
N ALA A 918 -8.77 37.85 -37.13
CA ALA A 918 -10.10 37.30 -37.38
C ALA A 918 -11.05 37.48 -36.19
N TYR A 919 -10.60 37.22 -34.96
CA TYR A 919 -11.36 37.48 -33.74
C TYR A 919 -11.67 38.96 -33.60
N MET A 920 -10.67 39.83 -33.80
CA MET A 920 -10.86 41.28 -33.78
C MET A 920 -11.83 41.75 -34.87
N ALA A 921 -11.81 41.15 -36.05
CA ALA A 921 -12.75 41.43 -37.13
C ALA A 921 -14.20 41.04 -36.78
N SER A 922 -14.40 40.02 -35.93
CA SER A 922 -15.73 39.63 -35.43
C SER A 922 -16.31 40.60 -34.39
N LEU A 923 -15.48 41.46 -33.78
CA LEU A 923 -15.91 42.39 -32.74
C LEU A 923 -16.50 43.69 -33.31
N SER A 924 -17.53 44.20 -32.64
CA SER A 924 -18.12 45.50 -32.97
C SER A 924 -17.07 46.62 -32.92
N PRO A 925 -17.20 47.69 -33.73
CA PRO A 925 -16.26 48.81 -33.71
C PRO A 925 -16.05 49.42 -32.31
N ALA A 926 -17.10 49.45 -31.47
CA ALA A 926 -17.04 49.93 -30.10
C ALA A 926 -16.20 49.01 -29.18
N GLN A 927 -16.38 47.68 -29.30
CA GLN A 927 -15.57 46.71 -28.56
C GLN A 927 -14.10 46.78 -28.99
N ARG A 928 -13.83 46.91 -30.30
CA ARG A 928 -12.47 47.10 -30.81
C ARG A 928 -11.81 48.36 -30.25
N ALA A 929 -12.55 49.47 -30.22
CA ALA A 929 -12.06 50.73 -29.65
C ALA A 929 -11.78 50.63 -28.14
N ALA A 930 -12.60 49.88 -27.39
CA ALA A 930 -12.36 49.62 -25.97
C ALA A 930 -11.12 48.74 -25.74
N LEU A 931 -10.96 47.66 -26.51
CA LEU A 931 -9.81 46.76 -26.41
C LEU A 931 -8.50 47.42 -26.80
N ARG A 932 -8.50 48.36 -27.76
CA ARG A 932 -7.31 49.15 -28.12
C ARG A 932 -6.73 49.97 -26.96
N LYS A 933 -7.53 50.30 -25.94
CA LYS A 933 -7.09 51.03 -24.74
C LYS A 933 -6.51 50.12 -23.66
N LEU A 934 -6.60 48.80 -23.84
CA LEU A 934 -6.20 47.81 -22.86
C LEU A 934 -4.69 47.61 -22.89
N THR A 935 -3.97 48.38 -22.08
CA THR A 935 -2.57 48.11 -21.76
C THR A 935 -2.46 47.14 -20.60
N PRO A 936 -1.33 46.43 -20.42
CA PRO A 936 -1.09 45.59 -19.25
C PRO A 936 -1.37 46.31 -17.92
N THR A 937 -0.89 47.55 -17.78
CA THR A 937 -1.15 48.38 -16.59
C THR A 937 -2.62 48.71 -16.43
N ASN A 938 -3.32 49.10 -17.50
CA ASN A 938 -4.76 49.40 -17.46
C ASN A 938 -5.57 48.16 -17.09
N ALA A 939 -5.19 46.98 -17.57
CA ALA A 939 -5.83 45.73 -17.24
C ALA A 939 -5.73 45.42 -15.74
N VAL A 940 -4.55 45.60 -15.13
CA VAL A 940 -4.39 45.46 -13.67
C VAL A 940 -5.20 46.52 -12.91
N LEU A 941 -5.22 47.76 -13.38
CA LEU A 941 -6.03 48.83 -12.78
C LEU A 941 -7.54 48.54 -12.84
N LEU A 942 -8.02 47.83 -13.87
CA LEU A 942 -9.40 47.35 -13.95
C LEU A 942 -9.68 46.31 -12.86
N VAL A 943 -8.75 45.37 -12.59
CA VAL A 943 -8.90 44.40 -11.48
C VAL A 943 -8.96 45.12 -10.14
N VAL A 944 -8.06 46.07 -9.90
CA VAL A 944 -8.06 46.87 -8.66
C VAL A 944 -9.35 47.65 -8.48
N SER A 945 -9.83 48.30 -9.55
CA SER A 945 -11.05 49.11 -9.49
C SER A 945 -12.29 48.24 -9.28
N ALA A 946 -12.40 47.09 -9.95
CA ALA A 946 -13.51 46.16 -9.74
C ALA A 946 -13.52 45.60 -8.31
N LEU A 947 -12.35 45.22 -7.76
CA LEU A 947 -12.25 44.76 -6.37
C LEU A 947 -12.70 45.84 -5.39
N PHE A 948 -12.27 47.08 -5.61
CA PHE A 948 -12.70 48.22 -4.81
C PHE A 948 -14.21 48.43 -4.89
N ASP A 949 -14.79 48.47 -6.09
CA ASP A 949 -16.23 48.65 -6.30
C ASP A 949 -17.04 47.52 -5.62
N CYS A 950 -16.58 46.27 -5.72
CA CYS A 950 -17.20 45.12 -5.06
C CYS A 950 -17.13 45.21 -3.54
N LEU A 951 -16.00 45.64 -2.97
CA LEU A 951 -15.85 45.86 -1.54
C LEU A 951 -16.80 46.96 -1.04
N CYS A 952 -16.91 48.07 -1.77
CA CYS A 952 -17.88 49.15 -1.48
C CYS A 952 -19.32 48.63 -1.55
N LEU A 953 -19.66 47.80 -2.56
CA LEU A 953 -20.99 47.20 -2.68
C LEU A 953 -21.31 46.20 -1.56
N LEU A 954 -20.37 45.32 -1.19
CA LEU A 954 -20.55 44.35 -0.10
C LEU A 954 -20.74 45.05 1.25
N TRP A 955 -20.03 46.16 1.45
CA TRP A 955 -20.18 46.98 2.64
C TRP A 955 -21.55 47.68 2.69
N ASN A 956 -21.99 48.28 1.58
CA ASN A 956 -23.27 48.99 1.52
C ASN A 956 -24.50 48.05 1.57
N ASN A 957 -24.36 46.80 1.11
CA ASN A 957 -25.45 45.82 1.02
C ASN A 957 -25.57 44.87 2.22
N THR A 958 -24.88 45.12 3.35
CA THR A 958 -24.96 44.26 4.54
C THR A 958 -25.76 44.87 5.70
N PRO A 959 -27.09 45.08 5.59
CA PRO A 959 -27.94 45.22 6.77
C PRO A 959 -28.13 43.83 7.41
N GLY A 960 -27.24 43.48 8.34
CA GLY A 960 -27.32 42.23 9.11
C GLY A 960 -26.12 41.31 8.89
N TYR A 961 -25.63 40.72 9.99
CA TYR A 961 -24.48 39.81 10.06
C TYR A 961 -24.71 38.50 9.27
N VAL A 962 -24.70 38.56 7.93
CA VAL A 962 -24.70 37.35 7.11
C VAL A 962 -23.25 36.87 7.00
N LYS A 963 -22.94 35.76 7.69
CA LYS A 963 -21.61 35.14 7.72
C LYS A 963 -20.95 35.03 6.33
N VAL A 964 -21.74 34.68 5.31
CA VAL A 964 -21.27 34.56 3.91
C VAL A 964 -20.79 35.90 3.35
N ALA A 965 -21.49 37.01 3.61
CA ALA A 965 -21.08 38.32 3.13
C ALA A 965 -19.82 38.82 3.85
N GLN A 966 -19.68 38.51 5.14
CA GLN A 966 -18.45 38.77 5.89
C GLN A 966 -17.28 37.96 5.33
N ASP A 967 -17.47 36.66 5.08
CA ASP A 967 -16.43 35.79 4.52
C ASP A 967 -16.00 36.27 3.11
N LEU A 968 -16.95 36.73 2.29
CA LEU A 968 -16.68 37.34 0.98
C LEU A 968 -15.93 38.66 1.10
N PHE A 969 -16.35 39.56 1.99
CA PHE A 969 -15.68 40.85 2.21
C PHE A 969 -14.22 40.62 2.63
N VAL A 970 -13.98 39.73 3.60
CA VAL A 970 -12.63 39.37 4.04
C VAL A 970 -11.80 38.79 2.90
N ALA A 971 -12.39 37.95 2.05
CA ALA A 971 -11.68 37.37 0.90
C ALA A 971 -11.31 38.44 -0.15
N TYR A 972 -12.23 39.31 -0.56
CA TYR A 972 -11.92 40.36 -1.54
C TYR A 972 -10.95 41.40 -0.98
N PHE A 973 -11.06 41.74 0.30
CA PHE A 973 -10.13 42.66 0.96
C PHE A 973 -8.73 42.05 1.03
N SER A 974 -8.64 40.75 1.35
CA SER A 974 -7.39 39.99 1.27
C SER A 974 -6.79 40.02 -0.14
N GLY A 975 -7.62 39.85 -1.17
CA GLY A 975 -7.22 39.99 -2.58
C GLY A 975 -6.64 41.37 -2.89
N LEU A 976 -7.31 42.45 -2.47
CA LEU A 976 -6.84 43.82 -2.66
C LEU A 976 -5.51 44.08 -1.94
N CYS A 977 -5.35 43.63 -0.69
CA CYS A 977 -4.09 43.77 0.04
C CYS A 977 -2.94 43.01 -0.64
N ASN A 978 -3.19 41.81 -1.17
CA ASN A 978 -2.17 41.04 -1.88
C ASN A 978 -1.61 41.77 -3.12
N LEU A 979 -2.35 42.75 -3.67
CA LEU A 979 -1.90 43.61 -4.77
C LEU A 979 -0.95 44.74 -4.33
N LEU A 980 -0.73 44.97 -3.02
CA LEU A 980 0.35 45.85 -2.52
C LEU A 980 1.75 45.35 -2.90
N GLN A 981 1.87 44.11 -3.36
CA GLN A 981 3.11 43.49 -3.82
C GLN A 981 3.27 43.53 -5.34
N CYS A 982 2.44 44.29 -6.07
CA CYS A 982 2.62 44.57 -7.50
C CYS A 982 3.84 45.48 -7.75
N ALA A 983 4.38 45.46 -8.96
CA ALA A 983 5.58 46.22 -9.32
C ALA A 983 5.28 47.62 -9.87
N SER A 984 4.14 47.80 -10.55
CA SER A 984 3.82 49.05 -11.25
C SER A 984 3.43 50.16 -10.26
N THR A 985 4.15 51.28 -10.27
CA THR A 985 3.84 52.46 -9.45
C THR A 985 2.39 52.96 -9.58
N PRO A 986 1.79 53.12 -10.78
CA PRO A 986 0.39 53.54 -10.89
C PRO A 986 -0.59 52.52 -10.29
N VAL A 987 -0.31 51.22 -10.40
CA VAL A 987 -1.11 50.16 -9.78
C VAL A 987 -1.03 50.28 -8.26
N LEU A 988 0.19 50.37 -7.72
CA LEU A 988 0.41 50.51 -6.28
C LEU A 988 -0.28 51.75 -5.71
N GLN A 989 -0.16 52.91 -6.37
CA GLN A 989 -0.86 54.13 -5.97
C GLN A 989 -2.38 53.94 -5.93
N ARG A 990 -2.95 53.24 -6.92
CA ARG A 990 -4.40 52.96 -6.95
C ARG A 990 -4.81 51.96 -5.86
N VAL A 991 -4.02 50.91 -5.62
CA VAL A 991 -4.27 49.94 -4.54
C VAL A 991 -4.21 50.63 -3.18
N CYS A 992 -3.18 51.43 -2.92
CA CYS A 992 -3.03 52.24 -1.71
C CYS A 992 -4.24 53.18 -1.52
N ALA A 993 -4.63 53.92 -2.56
CA ALA A 993 -5.81 54.78 -2.49
C ALA A 993 -7.12 54.01 -2.25
N SER A 994 -7.25 52.80 -2.81
CA SER A 994 -8.43 51.95 -2.64
C SER A 994 -8.54 51.40 -1.21
N ILE A 995 -7.42 50.90 -0.66
CA ILE A 995 -7.36 50.43 0.73
C ILE A 995 -7.61 51.61 1.69
N GLU A 996 -6.99 52.77 1.43
CA GLU A 996 -7.19 53.97 2.22
C GLU A 996 -8.65 54.45 2.18
N ALA A 997 -9.31 54.45 1.03
CA ALA A 997 -10.73 54.81 0.93
C ALA A 997 -11.64 53.80 1.66
N ILE A 998 -11.33 52.50 1.62
CA ILE A 998 -12.09 51.48 2.39
C ILE A 998 -11.90 51.70 3.89
N GLU A 999 -10.65 51.81 4.35
CA GLU A 999 -10.32 51.95 5.78
C GLU A 999 -10.77 53.28 6.37
N VAL A 1000 -10.57 54.40 5.67
CA VAL A 1000 -10.82 55.76 6.16
C VAL A 1000 -12.26 56.20 5.96
N GLU A 1001 -12.89 55.84 4.84
CA GLU A 1001 -14.23 56.34 4.48
C GLU A 1001 -15.32 55.31 4.76
N HIS A 1002 -15.13 54.05 4.33
CA HIS A 1002 -16.21 53.04 4.39
C HIS A 1002 -16.28 52.36 5.76
N LEU A 1003 -15.14 51.97 6.32
CA LEU A 1003 -15.08 51.33 7.65
C LEU A 1003 -15.13 52.33 8.81
N ARG A 1004 -15.36 53.62 8.52
CA ARG A 1004 -15.45 54.68 9.52
C ARG A 1004 -16.50 54.33 10.58
N GLY A 1005 -16.10 54.30 11.85
CA GLY A 1005 -16.96 53.93 12.98
C GLY A 1005 -16.94 52.45 13.36
N SER A 1006 -16.27 51.60 12.56
CA SER A 1006 -16.08 50.16 12.85
C SER A 1006 -14.66 49.89 13.40
N GLY A 1007 -14.27 50.58 14.47
CA GLY A 1007 -12.90 50.59 14.98
C GLY A 1007 -12.26 49.20 15.22
N ASN A 1008 -13.03 48.24 15.73
CA ASN A 1008 -12.54 46.87 15.92
C ASN A 1008 -12.22 46.14 14.60
N VAL A 1009 -13.03 46.37 13.56
CA VAL A 1009 -12.85 45.78 12.23
C VAL A 1009 -11.68 46.44 11.51
N GLN A 1010 -11.59 47.78 11.58
CA GLN A 1010 -10.43 48.54 11.07
C GLN A 1010 -9.13 48.07 11.72
N LEU A 1011 -9.09 47.85 13.04
CA LEU A 1011 -7.90 47.33 13.73
C LEU A 1011 -7.51 45.92 13.26
N GLN A 1012 -8.48 45.05 12.96
CA GLN A 1012 -8.19 43.71 12.42
C GLN A 1012 -7.63 43.77 11.01
N PHE A 1013 -8.21 44.60 10.14
CA PHE A 1013 -7.71 44.77 8.77
C PHE A 1013 -6.37 45.51 8.72
N LEU A 1014 -6.14 46.51 9.57
CA LEU A 1014 -4.83 47.15 9.71
C LEU A 1014 -3.73 46.17 10.11
N LYS A 1015 -4.01 45.21 11.02
CA LYS A 1015 -3.06 44.13 11.34
C LYS A 1015 -2.76 43.26 10.12
N TYR A 1016 -3.78 42.96 9.32
CA TYR A 1016 -3.60 42.18 8.10
C TYR A 1016 -2.79 42.95 7.04
N VAL A 1017 -3.14 44.21 6.77
CA VAL A 1017 -2.39 45.12 5.88
C VAL A 1017 -0.94 45.23 6.35
N SER A 1018 -0.70 45.42 7.65
CA SER A 1018 0.65 45.47 8.22
C SER A 1018 1.46 44.21 7.86
N SER A 1019 0.89 43.02 8.03
CA SER A 1019 1.61 41.78 7.72
C SER A 1019 1.92 41.63 6.23
N VAL A 1020 1.06 42.15 5.35
CA VAL A 1020 1.32 42.18 3.90
C VAL A 1020 2.39 43.21 3.54
N VAL A 1021 2.37 44.39 4.17
CA VAL A 1021 3.39 45.45 3.98
C VAL A 1021 4.77 44.97 4.43
N ASP A 1022 4.85 44.22 5.53
CA ASP A 1022 6.10 43.62 6.02
C ASP A 1022 6.70 42.64 4.98
N ALA A 1023 5.83 41.93 4.25
CA ALA A 1023 6.20 40.98 3.20
C ALA A 1023 6.54 41.65 1.85
N VAL A 1024 6.25 42.94 1.65
CA VAL A 1024 6.63 43.67 0.43
C VAL A 1024 8.16 43.69 0.28
N GLN A 1025 8.62 43.38 -0.93
CA GLN A 1025 10.02 43.43 -1.34
C GLN A 1025 10.17 44.35 -2.56
N GLY A 1026 11.38 44.88 -2.77
CA GLY A 1026 11.69 45.73 -3.92
C GLY A 1026 11.63 47.24 -3.63
N PRO A 1027 11.82 48.08 -4.68
CA PRO A 1027 12.03 49.52 -4.54
C PRO A 1027 10.81 50.28 -4.00
N SER A 1028 9.60 49.73 -4.12
CA SER A 1028 8.36 50.34 -3.64
C SER A 1028 8.15 50.21 -2.13
N LYS A 1029 8.93 49.36 -1.43
CA LYS A 1029 8.73 49.06 -0.01
C LYS A 1029 8.69 50.30 0.88
N VAL A 1030 9.61 51.24 0.68
CA VAL A 1030 9.70 52.48 1.48
C VAL A 1030 8.43 53.33 1.31
N GLY A 1031 8.01 53.54 0.06
CA GLY A 1031 6.82 54.33 -0.23
C GLY A 1031 5.53 53.71 0.33
N ILE A 1032 5.39 52.38 0.27
CA ILE A 1032 4.23 51.67 0.82
C ILE A 1032 4.26 51.70 2.35
N ALA A 1033 5.42 51.54 2.99
CA ALA A 1033 5.55 51.64 4.44
C ALA A 1033 5.20 53.05 4.95
N GLU A 1034 5.69 54.09 4.28
CA GLU A 1034 5.33 55.48 4.60
C GLU A 1034 3.84 55.76 4.42
N TRP A 1035 3.25 55.25 3.34
CA TRP A 1035 1.80 55.34 3.11
C TRP A 1035 1.02 54.65 4.23
N PHE A 1036 1.40 53.42 4.60
CA PHE A 1036 0.75 52.67 5.67
C PHE A 1036 0.82 53.40 7.00
N LEU A 1037 1.98 53.97 7.37
CA LEU A 1037 2.13 54.76 8.60
C LEU A 1037 1.25 56.02 8.58
N LYS A 1038 1.17 56.72 7.44
CA LYS A 1038 0.28 57.89 7.28
C LYS A 1038 -1.20 57.51 7.38
N MET A 1039 -1.61 56.41 6.75
CA MET A 1039 -2.98 55.90 6.82
C MET A 1039 -3.34 55.46 8.24
N ASN A 1040 -2.48 54.66 8.90
CA ASN A 1040 -2.68 54.21 10.27
C ASN A 1040 -2.81 55.40 11.24
N LYS A 1041 -1.95 56.41 11.10
CA LYS A 1041 -2.06 57.65 11.89
C LYS A 1041 -3.40 58.36 11.69
N ARG A 1042 -3.89 58.47 10.44
CA ARG A 1042 -5.21 59.09 10.18
C ARG A 1042 -6.36 58.30 10.79
N ILE A 1043 -6.33 56.96 10.72
CA ILE A 1043 -7.37 56.11 11.32
C ILE A 1043 -7.35 56.21 12.85
N GLN A 1044 -6.15 56.24 13.45
CA GLN A 1044 -5.99 56.49 14.89
C GLN A 1044 -6.56 57.86 15.29
N GLU A 1045 -6.23 58.93 14.55
CA GLU A 1045 -6.76 60.28 14.79
C GLU A 1045 -8.29 60.33 14.61
N GLN A 1046 -8.86 59.55 13.69
CA GLN A 1046 -10.31 59.47 13.46
C GLN A 1046 -11.06 58.68 14.55
N ASN A 1047 -10.50 57.56 15.02
CA ASN A 1047 -11.15 56.70 16.00
C ASN A 1047 -10.94 57.16 17.45
N TYR A 1048 -9.79 57.78 17.75
CA TYR A 1048 -9.41 58.12 19.13
C TYR A 1048 -9.12 59.61 19.34
N GLY A 1049 -9.19 60.43 18.29
CA GLY A 1049 -8.89 61.87 18.34
C GLY A 1049 -7.39 62.18 18.31
N LYS A 1050 -7.04 63.41 17.93
CA LYS A 1050 -5.66 63.91 17.75
C LYS A 1050 -4.76 63.84 19.00
N HIS A 1051 -5.35 63.56 20.16
CA HIS A 1051 -4.69 63.53 21.47
C HIS A 1051 -4.78 62.17 22.17
N SER A 1052 -5.19 61.13 21.44
CA SER A 1052 -5.10 59.76 21.94
C SER A 1052 -3.64 59.39 22.23
N LYS A 1053 -3.41 58.84 23.44
CA LYS A 1053 -2.13 58.20 23.81
C LYS A 1053 -2.09 56.71 23.47
N LEU A 1054 -3.20 56.14 22.97
CA LEU A 1054 -3.23 54.90 22.17
C LEU A 1054 -2.84 55.25 20.75
#